data_AF-A0A438M4K0-F1
#
_entry.id   AF-A0A438M4K0-F1
#
_cell.length_a   1.000
_cell.length_b   1.000
_cell.length_c   1.000
_cell.angle_alpha   90.00
_cell.angle_beta   90.00
_cell.angle_gamma   90.00
#
_symmetry.space_group_name_H-M   'P 1'
#
loop_
_entity.id
_entity.type
_entity.pdbx_description
1 polymer ?
#
loop_
_entity_poly.entity_id
_entity_poly.type
_entity_poly.pdbx_seq_one_letter_code
_entity_poly.pdbx_strand_id
1 'polypeptide(L)'
;MVQDRASLPPTTGHGSPPAAQADPSSPDAPGSAAPLPQTLNTPGATTAPETPQTLNTPGNTTRPETPQAHEPSPDGDATKGRPAGDGAIGGLGTASTGAGPAKDAAADGAGAALRLAPMHVDAPEAGAAQEPPAGGGVTGAPEPAPVAAAPPAEAGATGDAPEAASVGLAPSAEGGTGDDPEVALEAAAPTVRGAQSEAGVVPPAGHAAPGESGRREPRKVLAARVVAAVVGGIVLFAAFPPLGWWLCAPLGIGLIVGSLYGARPRRAAWLGYLGAAVFLFPALAWVRTIGDDVWLMLVGTESLFYAAMAALAALVFRLPGWPVWFGGLWVAMEWARGLVPIGGFPWARVAFSQGESLFTPYAALGGAPLVSFAVTLCGALLAHAVLVRSRAWRRAVPVAMALAVPVLTLAIPRPGDEGRTVNVGIVQGNVPGRGMYALGDEPAVVLKNHANETKRLAEAVRAGKLPKPDIVVLPENSTDIDPYQDEFARQIIQDSVRDVGVPTLVGAVVAIGEDHRATRSLVWDPVTGPGAYYDKQNLVPFGEYTPFKDIVLALWERASLVGRQSVPGNKPGDLKLGPVTIGAVNCYEVAYDGTVRGTVRAGGTPLVVQTNNASYALSNLPPQQLAMSQLRAVEHNRAVVTAATTGISAFVTPDGRVAWQTRELVADMNVVKVPVRTQETLATKVGGLPEWALMVMGAAAAAVAAWRGRRRGDQVRND
;
A
#
# COMPACT_ATOMS: atom_id res chain seq x y z
N MET A 1 -3.99 4.24 -77.31
CA MET A 1 -3.38 3.84 -78.59
C MET A 1 -2.63 2.54 -78.37
N VAL A 2 -2.84 1.53 -79.23
CA VAL A 2 -1.86 0.48 -79.65
C VAL A 2 -1.13 -0.26 -78.50
N GLN A 3 -1.62 -1.43 -78.03
CA GLN A 3 -1.35 -2.82 -78.55
C GLN A 3 -0.01 -3.43 -78.05
N ASP A 4 0.15 -4.74 -77.79
CA ASP A 4 -0.79 -5.87 -77.60
C ASP A 4 -0.08 -7.07 -76.89
N ARG A 5 -0.86 -8.09 -76.48
CA ARG A 5 -0.55 -9.54 -76.20
C ARG A 5 0.90 -10.05 -75.99
N ALA A 6 1.26 -10.80 -74.94
CA ALA A 6 0.78 -12.09 -74.40
C ALA A 6 1.27 -13.38 -75.11
N SER A 7 1.83 -14.36 -74.37
CA SER A 7 1.64 -15.85 -74.49
C SER A 7 2.61 -16.68 -73.61
N LEU A 8 2.31 -17.97 -73.41
CA LEU A 8 2.83 -18.91 -72.38
C LEU A 8 3.60 -20.14 -73.01
N PRO A 9 4.04 -21.21 -72.27
CA PRO A 9 5.19 -22.12 -72.56
C PRO A 9 4.75 -23.45 -73.26
N PRO A 10 5.30 -24.69 -73.10
CA PRO A 10 6.46 -25.28 -72.36
C PRO A 10 7.29 -26.37 -73.12
N THR A 11 8.21 -27.13 -72.44
CA THR A 11 8.25 -28.64 -72.36
C THR A 11 9.57 -29.29 -71.81
N THR A 12 9.42 -30.33 -70.96
CA THR A 12 10.19 -31.63 -70.77
C THR A 12 11.75 -31.70 -70.68
N GLY A 13 12.40 -32.67 -69.98
CA GLY A 13 11.95 -33.77 -69.10
C GLY A 13 13.03 -34.88 -68.83
N HIS A 14 12.79 -35.74 -67.81
CA HIS A 14 13.47 -37.03 -67.41
C HIS A 14 14.95 -37.02 -66.91
N GLY A 15 15.39 -37.92 -65.99
CA GLY A 15 14.70 -39.04 -65.29
C GLY A 15 15.55 -39.74 -64.19
N SER A 16 15.03 -40.84 -63.60
CA SER A 16 15.60 -41.69 -62.51
C SER A 16 15.34 -43.19 -62.80
N PRO A 17 15.64 -44.20 -61.93
CA PRO A 17 16.82 -44.54 -61.11
C PRO A 17 17.39 -45.95 -61.53
N PRO A 18 18.10 -46.72 -60.67
CA PRO A 18 17.46 -47.90 -60.03
C PRO A 18 17.96 -48.24 -58.59
N ALA A 19 17.50 -49.37 -58.00
CA ALA A 19 17.62 -49.72 -56.56
C ALA A 19 17.91 -51.22 -56.27
N ALA A 20 18.32 -51.55 -55.02
CA ALA A 20 18.23 -52.85 -54.29
C ALA A 20 18.61 -52.60 -52.79
N GLN A 21 17.81 -52.94 -51.74
CA GLN A 21 17.50 -54.25 -51.12
C GLN A 21 18.72 -54.97 -50.45
N ALA A 22 18.70 -55.49 -49.21
CA ALA A 22 17.64 -55.65 -48.18
C ALA A 22 18.19 -55.92 -46.73
N ASP A 23 17.50 -55.39 -45.69
CA ASP A 23 16.88 -56.02 -44.48
C ASP A 23 17.60 -57.11 -43.59
N PRO A 24 17.07 -57.56 -42.41
CA PRO A 24 17.18 -56.92 -41.07
C PRO A 24 17.68 -57.85 -39.92
N SER A 25 17.86 -57.35 -38.67
CA SER A 25 17.53 -58.08 -37.41
C SER A 25 17.78 -57.29 -36.09
N SER A 26 16.97 -57.61 -35.07
CA SER A 26 17.03 -57.25 -33.63
C SER A 26 16.56 -58.50 -32.82
N PRO A 27 16.49 -58.52 -31.47
CA PRO A 27 17.33 -57.99 -30.38
C PRO A 27 17.83 -59.12 -29.43
N ASP A 28 18.60 -58.83 -28.36
CA ASP A 28 18.40 -59.38 -26.98
C ASP A 28 19.51 -58.96 -25.97
N ALA A 29 19.30 -59.25 -24.67
CA ALA A 29 20.04 -58.68 -23.52
C ALA A 29 20.98 -59.69 -22.76
N PRO A 30 21.14 -59.67 -21.40
CA PRO A 30 22.42 -59.34 -20.77
C PRO A 30 23.16 -60.50 -20.05
N GLY A 31 24.44 -60.32 -19.69
CA GLY A 31 25.24 -61.34 -18.99
C GLY A 31 26.41 -60.82 -18.12
N SER A 32 26.58 -61.43 -16.94
CA SER A 32 27.55 -61.08 -15.88
C SER A 32 28.93 -61.74 -16.03
N ALA A 33 30.00 -61.07 -15.59
CA ALA A 33 31.20 -61.72 -14.98
C ALA A 33 32.08 -60.71 -14.19
N ALA A 34 32.62 -61.13 -13.04
CA ALA A 34 33.69 -60.46 -12.27
C ALA A 34 34.98 -61.33 -12.29
N PRO A 35 36.15 -60.87 -11.77
CA PRO A 35 36.42 -60.97 -10.32
C PRO A 35 37.32 -59.86 -9.69
N LEU A 36 37.44 -59.89 -8.34
CA LEU A 36 38.23 -59.01 -7.46
C LEU A 36 39.67 -59.53 -7.21
N PRO A 37 40.54 -58.81 -6.43
CA PRO A 37 40.60 -59.11 -4.98
C PRO A 37 40.93 -57.94 -4.00
N GLN A 38 40.19 -57.91 -2.86
CA GLN A 38 40.60 -57.65 -1.45
C GLN A 38 41.22 -56.27 -1.05
N THR A 39 41.06 -55.71 0.17
CA THR A 39 40.96 -56.28 1.55
C THR A 39 40.10 -55.47 2.56
N LEU A 40 39.49 -56.18 3.54
CA LEU A 40 39.23 -55.89 4.99
C LEU A 40 38.92 -54.43 5.46
N ASN A 41 37.96 -54.14 6.35
CA ASN A 41 37.55 -54.85 7.59
C ASN A 41 36.17 -54.35 8.15
N THR A 42 35.51 -55.17 8.98
CA THR A 42 34.22 -54.92 9.71
C THR A 42 34.44 -55.11 11.24
N PRO A 43 33.46 -55.21 12.21
CA PRO A 43 31.98 -55.30 12.14
C PRO A 43 31.16 -54.54 13.23
N GLY A 44 29.82 -54.69 13.19
CA GLY A 44 28.92 -54.48 14.35
C GLY A 44 27.45 -54.23 13.99
N ALA A 45 26.56 -55.21 14.18
CA ALA A 45 25.12 -55.10 13.84
C ALA A 45 24.23 -55.96 14.76
N THR A 46 23.01 -55.49 15.08
CA THR A 46 21.80 -56.25 15.50
C THR A 46 20.59 -55.28 15.58
N THR A 47 19.55 -55.41 14.74
CA THR A 47 18.21 -56.07 14.92
C THR A 47 17.17 -55.36 15.84
N ALA A 48 15.92 -55.30 15.36
CA ALA A 48 14.72 -54.62 15.93
C ALA A 48 13.87 -55.57 16.83
N PRO A 49 12.56 -55.36 17.17
CA PRO A 49 11.61 -54.21 17.06
C PRO A 49 10.76 -53.94 18.38
N GLU A 50 9.55 -53.34 18.24
CA GLU A 50 8.35 -53.33 19.14
C GLU A 50 7.92 -52.05 19.95
N THR A 51 6.94 -51.30 19.38
CA THR A 51 5.56 -50.91 19.85
C THR A 51 5.20 -50.46 21.31
N PRO A 52 4.01 -49.83 21.59
CA PRO A 52 3.94 -48.56 22.36
C PRO A 52 2.90 -48.46 23.53
N GLN A 53 2.99 -47.43 24.39
CA GLN A 53 1.95 -46.99 25.36
C GLN A 53 2.19 -45.52 25.84
N THR A 54 1.25 -44.66 26.33
CA THR A 54 -0.23 -44.54 26.26
C THR A 54 -0.69 -43.12 26.71
N LEU A 55 -1.88 -42.68 26.24
CA LEU A 55 -2.87 -41.71 26.79
C LEU A 55 -2.47 -40.39 27.51
N ASN A 56 -3.03 -39.25 27.04
CA ASN A 56 -4.32 -38.75 27.57
C ASN A 56 -4.98 -37.62 26.74
N THR A 57 -6.31 -37.66 26.65
CA THR A 57 -7.24 -36.61 26.12
C THR A 57 -8.37 -36.41 27.15
N PRO A 58 -9.12 -35.28 27.19
CA PRO A 58 -10.18 -34.95 26.21
C PRO A 58 -10.23 -33.43 25.88
N GLY A 59 -10.99 -32.90 24.90
CA GLY A 59 -11.90 -33.50 23.91
C GLY A 59 -13.15 -32.65 23.71
N ASN A 60 -13.52 -32.32 22.46
CA ASN A 60 -14.92 -32.35 21.97
C ASN A 60 -14.96 -32.29 20.43
N THR A 61 -16.02 -32.81 19.82
CA THR A 61 -16.13 -33.12 18.39
C THR A 61 -17.41 -32.60 17.76
N THR A 62 -17.39 -32.34 16.45
CA THR A 62 -18.53 -32.56 15.55
C THR A 62 -18.02 -32.84 14.13
N ARG A 63 -18.59 -33.84 13.46
CA ARG A 63 -18.29 -34.22 12.06
C ARG A 63 -19.21 -33.48 11.09
N PRO A 64 -18.81 -33.29 9.82
CA PRO A 64 -19.73 -33.08 8.71
C PRO A 64 -20.22 -34.42 8.13
N GLU A 65 -21.45 -34.44 7.61
CA GLU A 65 -22.02 -35.54 6.83
C GLU A 65 -21.93 -35.26 5.32
N THR A 66 -21.88 -36.33 4.52
CA THR A 66 -21.93 -36.28 3.04
C THR A 66 -23.33 -36.68 2.57
N PRO A 67 -23.92 -35.99 1.57
CA PRO A 67 -25.02 -36.56 0.78
C PRO A 67 -24.59 -37.02 -0.61
N GLN A 68 -25.28 -38.05 -1.12
CA GLN A 68 -25.10 -38.63 -2.45
C GLN A 68 -25.91 -37.90 -3.53
N ALA A 69 -25.64 -38.24 -4.79
CA ALA A 69 -26.29 -37.70 -5.98
C ALA A 69 -27.76 -38.13 -6.15
N HIS A 70 -28.53 -37.32 -6.88
CA HIS A 70 -29.76 -37.71 -7.56
C HIS A 70 -29.96 -36.86 -8.82
N GLU A 71 -30.06 -37.50 -9.98
CA GLU A 71 -30.80 -36.95 -11.14
C GLU A 71 -32.31 -37.27 -10.97
N PRO A 72 -33.20 -36.52 -11.64
CA PRO A 72 -33.64 -36.95 -12.97
C PRO A 72 -33.80 -35.81 -14.00
N SER A 73 -34.08 -36.22 -15.25
CA SER A 73 -34.18 -35.41 -16.48
C SER A 73 -35.67 -35.06 -16.85
N PRO A 74 -36.06 -34.73 -18.10
CA PRO A 74 -36.26 -33.36 -18.59
C PRO A 74 -37.69 -33.03 -19.10
N ASP A 75 -37.96 -31.75 -19.44
CA ASP A 75 -38.95 -31.20 -20.43
C ASP A 75 -39.07 -29.66 -20.17
N GLY A 76 -39.36 -28.73 -21.10
CA GLY A 76 -39.49 -28.78 -22.57
C GLY A 76 -39.90 -27.41 -23.18
N ASP A 77 -39.50 -27.17 -24.45
CA ASP A 77 -40.09 -26.33 -25.52
C ASP A 77 -40.15 -24.75 -25.51
N ALA A 78 -40.02 -24.20 -26.73
CA ALA A 78 -40.58 -22.94 -27.32
C ALA A 78 -40.43 -21.53 -26.65
N THR A 79 -40.30 -20.37 -27.34
CA THR A 79 -40.12 -19.98 -28.77
C THR A 79 -39.69 -18.49 -28.95
N LYS A 80 -39.03 -18.18 -30.09
CA LYS A 80 -39.05 -16.95 -30.95
C LYS A 80 -39.11 -15.50 -30.36
N GLY A 81 -38.24 -14.60 -30.88
CA GLY A 81 -38.52 -13.15 -30.96
C GLY A 81 -37.39 -12.20 -31.44
N ARG A 82 -37.49 -11.66 -32.68
CA ARG A 82 -36.73 -10.51 -33.28
C ARG A 82 -37.70 -9.83 -34.29
N PRO A 83 -37.64 -8.52 -34.68
CA PRO A 83 -36.47 -7.94 -35.40
C PRO A 83 -36.24 -6.38 -35.40
N ALA A 84 -35.11 -5.95 -36.02
CA ALA A 84 -34.86 -4.79 -36.94
C ALA A 84 -35.05 -3.27 -36.58
N GLY A 85 -34.20 -2.41 -37.21
CA GLY A 85 -34.38 -0.95 -37.40
C GLY A 85 -33.10 -0.17 -37.87
N ASP A 86 -33.15 0.57 -38.99
CA ASP A 86 -32.02 1.27 -39.69
C ASP A 86 -31.92 2.81 -39.46
N GLY A 87 -30.83 3.47 -39.93
CA GLY A 87 -30.77 4.94 -40.17
C GLY A 87 -29.39 5.51 -40.59
N ALA A 88 -29.32 6.49 -41.52
CA ALA A 88 -28.08 7.03 -42.13
C ALA A 88 -28.12 8.56 -42.49
N ILE A 89 -27.16 9.06 -43.31
CA ILE A 89 -27.00 10.43 -43.94
C ILE A 89 -26.14 11.41 -43.08
N GLY A 90 -25.28 12.34 -43.57
CA GLY A 90 -24.80 12.79 -44.90
C GLY A 90 -23.84 14.02 -44.77
N GLY A 91 -23.14 14.49 -45.83
CA GLY A 91 -22.07 15.54 -45.73
C GLY A 91 -22.15 16.71 -46.74
N LEU A 92 -21.11 17.60 -46.78
CA LEU A 92 -20.74 18.72 -47.73
C LEU A 92 -19.87 19.77 -46.94
N GLY A 93 -18.99 20.65 -47.46
CA GLY A 93 -18.38 20.88 -48.79
C GLY A 93 -17.85 22.35 -48.99
N THR A 94 -16.70 22.56 -49.68
CA THR A 94 -16.16 23.83 -50.30
C THR A 94 -15.52 24.94 -49.42
N ALA A 95 -14.69 25.92 -49.88
CA ALA A 95 -13.64 26.03 -50.94
C ALA A 95 -12.90 27.42 -50.96
N SER A 96 -11.78 27.52 -51.70
CA SER A 96 -11.13 28.74 -52.31
C SER A 96 -10.13 29.60 -51.47
N THR A 97 -8.83 29.70 -51.87
CA THR A 97 -8.09 30.76 -52.65
C THR A 97 -7.72 32.04 -51.88
N GLY A 98 -6.52 32.66 -52.00
CA GLY A 98 -5.30 32.35 -52.77
C GLY A 98 -4.28 33.53 -52.77
N ALA A 99 -3.19 33.40 -53.55
CA ALA A 99 -2.24 34.43 -54.03
C ALA A 99 -1.19 35.09 -53.08
N GLY A 100 0.07 35.15 -53.58
CA GLY A 100 0.88 36.39 -53.52
C GLY A 100 2.19 36.37 -52.71
N PRO A 101 3.38 36.63 -53.30
CA PRO A 101 4.69 36.52 -52.61
C PRO A 101 5.49 37.83 -52.50
N ALA A 102 6.58 37.84 -51.70
CA ALA A 102 7.97 38.18 -52.13
C ALA A 102 8.94 38.67 -51.02
N LYS A 103 10.18 38.10 -51.06
CA LYS A 103 11.51 38.75 -50.98
C LYS A 103 12.20 39.20 -49.67
N ASP A 104 13.50 38.83 -49.63
CA ASP A 104 14.74 39.57 -49.26
C ASP A 104 14.86 40.21 -47.84
N ALA A 105 16.01 40.30 -47.14
CA ALA A 105 17.33 39.65 -47.23
C ALA A 105 18.20 39.94 -45.95
N ALA A 106 19.07 39.00 -45.58
CA ALA A 106 20.51 39.11 -45.22
C ALA A 106 21.07 39.97 -44.03
N ALA A 107 22.32 39.62 -43.68
CA ALA A 107 23.31 40.22 -42.75
C ALA A 107 23.01 40.07 -41.23
N ASP A 108 23.85 39.51 -40.35
CA ASP A 108 25.33 39.44 -40.12
C ASP A 108 25.74 40.30 -38.91
N GLY A 109 26.64 39.79 -38.05
CA GLY A 109 27.24 40.58 -36.97
C GLY A 109 27.70 39.80 -35.74
N ALA A 110 28.92 39.26 -35.77
CA ALA A 110 29.55 38.63 -34.60
C ALA A 110 30.25 39.67 -33.68
N GLY A 111 30.39 39.35 -32.39
CA GLY A 111 31.20 40.12 -31.44
C GLY A 111 31.47 39.29 -30.17
N ALA A 112 32.75 39.16 -29.79
CA ALA A 112 33.19 38.19 -28.78
C ALA A 112 34.02 38.81 -27.63
N ALA A 113 34.15 38.03 -26.54
CA ALA A 113 35.14 38.15 -25.46
C ALA A 113 34.88 39.27 -24.40
N LEU A 114 35.36 39.18 -23.14
CA LEU A 114 36.39 38.31 -22.54
C LEU A 114 36.29 38.21 -20.97
N ARG A 115 36.54 37.01 -20.40
CA ARG A 115 37.09 36.68 -19.03
C ARG A 115 36.44 37.23 -17.72
N LEU A 116 36.11 36.30 -16.80
CA LEU A 116 36.93 35.93 -15.61
C LEU A 116 36.32 34.73 -14.82
N ALA A 117 37.18 33.83 -14.31
CA ALA A 117 36.95 32.63 -13.48
C ALA A 117 38.29 32.30 -12.75
N PRO A 118 38.48 31.30 -11.84
CA PRO A 118 37.68 30.12 -11.42
C PRO A 118 37.27 30.18 -9.92
N MET A 119 37.04 29.15 -9.08
CA MET A 119 37.16 27.66 -9.03
C MET A 119 35.98 27.13 -8.16
N HIS A 120 35.23 26.09 -8.53
CA HIS A 120 35.45 24.63 -8.33
C HIS A 120 35.30 24.06 -6.90
N VAL A 121 34.30 23.19 -6.75
CA VAL A 121 34.49 21.78 -6.31
C VAL A 121 33.61 20.91 -7.22
N ASP A 122 34.17 19.85 -7.80
CA ASP A 122 33.54 19.05 -8.86
C ASP A 122 32.70 17.86 -8.35
N ALA A 123 31.78 17.40 -9.20
CA ALA A 123 31.16 16.09 -9.15
C ALA A 123 31.45 15.34 -10.46
N PRO A 124 31.64 14.00 -10.45
CA PRO A 124 32.07 13.26 -11.64
C PRO A 124 30.96 13.08 -12.69
N GLU A 125 31.38 13.01 -13.94
CA GLU A 125 30.56 13.12 -15.14
C GLU A 125 29.69 11.89 -15.46
N ALA A 126 28.59 12.12 -16.17
CA ALA A 126 27.92 11.13 -17.00
C ALA A 126 28.37 11.31 -18.47
N GLY A 127 28.79 10.22 -19.12
CA GLY A 127 29.28 10.26 -20.51
C GLY A 127 28.17 10.50 -21.54
N ALA A 128 28.48 11.27 -22.58
CA ALA A 128 27.55 11.64 -23.65
C ALA A 128 27.79 10.84 -24.95
N ALA A 129 26.71 10.60 -25.71
CA ALA A 129 26.78 10.23 -27.13
C ALA A 129 25.54 10.69 -27.91
N GLN A 130 25.74 11.76 -28.69
CA GLN A 130 25.33 11.96 -30.09
C GLN A 130 23.86 11.75 -30.54
N GLU A 131 23.24 12.85 -31.00
CA GLU A 131 22.14 12.85 -31.98
C GLU A 131 22.65 13.19 -33.41
N PRO A 132 22.12 12.53 -34.47
CA PRO A 132 22.27 12.91 -35.88
C PRO A 132 21.05 13.76 -36.36
N PRO A 133 21.03 14.28 -37.62
CA PRO A 133 20.27 15.49 -37.94
C PRO A 133 18.79 15.28 -38.30
N ALA A 134 17.99 16.34 -38.12
CA ALA A 134 16.59 16.41 -38.52
C ALA A 134 16.40 17.01 -39.93
N GLY A 135 15.44 16.46 -40.68
CA GLY A 135 14.95 17.02 -41.93
C GLY A 135 13.61 16.41 -42.34
N GLY A 136 12.69 17.24 -42.84
CA GLY A 136 11.34 16.84 -43.28
C GLY A 136 10.26 17.12 -42.22
N GLY A 137 9.32 18.01 -42.53
CA GLY A 137 8.22 18.38 -41.62
C GLY A 137 6.88 17.74 -41.98
N VAL A 138 5.84 18.08 -41.22
CA VAL A 138 4.54 18.60 -41.70
C VAL A 138 3.73 19.08 -40.48
N THR A 139 3.00 20.19 -40.66
CA THR A 139 2.06 20.82 -39.71
C THR A 139 0.83 19.94 -39.43
N GLY A 140 0.05 20.06 -38.34
CA GLY A 140 0.04 20.99 -37.22
C GLY A 140 -1.31 20.86 -36.49
N ALA A 141 -1.34 21.02 -35.17
CA ALA A 141 -2.55 20.92 -34.33
C ALA A 141 -2.93 22.30 -33.75
N PRO A 142 -4.22 22.57 -33.43
CA PRO A 142 -4.68 23.91 -33.10
C PRO A 142 -4.24 24.39 -31.71
N GLU A 143 -3.92 25.68 -31.63
CA GLU A 143 -3.55 26.40 -30.42
C GLU A 143 -4.81 26.79 -29.60
N PRO A 144 -4.84 26.61 -28.26
CA PRO A 144 -5.98 27.00 -27.44
C PRO A 144 -6.01 28.50 -27.17
N ALA A 145 -7.19 29.11 -27.31
CA ALA A 145 -7.43 30.52 -27.00
C ALA A 145 -7.19 30.87 -25.51
N PRO A 146 -6.79 32.11 -25.19
CA PRO A 146 -6.52 32.52 -23.81
C PRO A 146 -7.82 32.64 -23.01
N VAL A 147 -7.96 31.85 -21.94
CA VAL A 147 -9.05 32.02 -20.98
C VAL A 147 -8.71 33.18 -20.03
N ALA A 148 -9.52 34.23 -20.07
CA ALA A 148 -9.35 35.41 -19.24
C ALA A 148 -9.58 35.12 -17.74
N ALA A 149 -8.93 35.93 -16.89
CA ALA A 149 -9.12 35.87 -15.44
C ALA A 149 -10.56 36.25 -15.04
N ALA A 150 -11.15 35.48 -14.12
CA ALA A 150 -12.43 35.83 -13.52
C ALA A 150 -12.26 36.92 -12.44
N PRO A 151 -13.16 37.93 -12.36
CA PRO A 151 -13.06 39.03 -11.41
C PRO A 151 -13.55 38.64 -9.99
N PRO A 152 -13.25 39.44 -8.95
CA PRO A 152 -13.84 39.26 -7.63
C PRO A 152 -15.34 39.60 -7.66
N ALA A 153 -16.14 38.86 -6.89
CA ALA A 153 -17.55 39.16 -6.71
C ALA A 153 -17.73 40.26 -5.65
N GLU A 154 -18.13 41.46 -6.09
CA GLU A 154 -18.67 42.50 -5.20
C GLU A 154 -20.19 42.37 -5.01
N ALA A 155 -20.69 43.01 -3.95
CA ALA A 155 -22.06 42.89 -3.47
C ALA A 155 -23.08 43.75 -4.24
N GLY A 156 -24.32 43.27 -4.28
CA GLY A 156 -25.49 44.12 -4.55
C GLY A 156 -26.19 44.50 -3.25
N ALA A 157 -26.48 45.79 -3.06
CA ALA A 157 -27.10 46.33 -1.86
C ALA A 157 -28.42 47.07 -2.15
N THR A 158 -29.36 46.98 -1.22
CA THR A 158 -30.50 47.90 -1.00
C THR A 158 -30.71 47.95 0.52
N GLY A 159 -30.52 49.09 1.19
CA GLY A 159 -31.61 49.99 1.64
C GLY A 159 -32.34 49.42 2.86
N ASP A 160 -32.37 50.01 4.07
CA ASP A 160 -32.33 51.44 4.43
C ASP A 160 -31.56 51.77 5.73
N ALA A 161 -31.32 53.06 5.95
CA ALA A 161 -30.83 53.72 7.17
C ALA A 161 -32.03 54.35 7.96
N PRO A 162 -31.89 55.17 9.05
CA PRO A 162 -30.72 55.72 9.75
C PRO A 162 -30.78 55.46 11.30
N GLU A 163 -30.07 56.10 12.24
CA GLU A 163 -29.22 57.31 12.30
C GLU A 163 -28.31 57.33 13.56
N ALA A 164 -27.25 58.16 13.57
CA ALA A 164 -26.54 58.79 14.72
C ALA A 164 -25.86 57.89 15.81
N ALA A 165 -24.76 58.27 16.48
CA ALA A 165 -23.72 59.31 16.34
C ALA A 165 -22.51 58.83 17.20
N SER A 166 -21.30 58.60 16.67
CA SER A 166 -20.18 59.55 16.43
C SER A 166 -19.51 60.16 17.68
N VAL A 167 -18.16 60.22 17.62
CA VAL A 167 -17.20 60.92 18.53
C VAL A 167 -16.98 60.28 19.92
N GLY A 168 -15.75 60.13 20.45
CA GLY A 168 -14.42 60.32 19.86
C GLY A 168 -13.33 60.70 20.88
N LEU A 169 -12.10 60.24 20.63
CA LEU A 169 -10.81 60.74 21.13
C LEU A 169 -10.44 60.64 22.63
N ALA A 170 -9.26 60.06 22.88
CA ALA A 170 -8.41 60.35 24.04
C ALA A 170 -7.60 61.64 23.81
N PRO A 171 -6.94 62.17 24.85
CA PRO A 171 -5.47 62.23 24.76
C PRO A 171 -4.74 61.88 26.07
N SER A 172 -3.41 61.93 26.01
CA SER A 172 -2.45 61.51 27.05
C SER A 172 -1.78 62.67 27.79
N ALA A 173 -1.11 62.32 28.91
CA ALA A 173 0.17 62.85 29.41
C ALA A 173 0.20 63.96 30.48
N GLU A 174 1.34 63.94 31.22
CA GLU A 174 1.86 64.86 32.26
C GLU A 174 1.13 64.86 33.64
N GLY A 175 1.79 64.98 34.80
CA GLY A 175 3.23 65.07 35.12
C GLY A 175 3.49 65.29 36.64
N GLY A 176 4.75 65.23 37.11
CA GLY A 176 5.21 65.55 38.48
C GLY A 176 5.25 64.34 39.47
N THR A 177 6.33 63.98 40.18
CA THR A 177 7.13 64.71 41.22
C THR A 177 6.29 65.15 42.43
N GLY A 178 6.60 64.86 43.69
CA GLY A 178 7.75 64.17 44.34
C GLY A 178 7.58 64.24 45.88
N ASP A 179 8.62 63.85 46.63
CA ASP A 179 8.82 63.97 48.10
C ASP A 179 8.45 62.77 49.01
N ASP A 180 9.49 62.03 49.40
CA ASP A 180 9.67 61.46 50.76
C ASP A 180 10.39 62.53 51.63
N PRO A 181 10.32 62.50 52.98
CA PRO A 181 11.42 61.84 53.72
C PRO A 181 11.07 61.22 55.10
N GLU A 182 11.83 60.18 55.48
CA GLU A 182 12.41 59.92 56.85
C GLU A 182 11.48 59.76 58.10
N VAL A 183 11.83 59.07 59.21
CA VAL A 183 13.04 58.34 59.66
C VAL A 183 12.73 57.33 60.80
N ALA A 184 13.63 56.36 61.02
CA ALA A 184 13.88 55.50 62.21
C ALA A 184 12.73 54.68 62.86
N LEU A 185 12.84 53.39 63.22
CA LEU A 185 13.91 52.52 63.76
C LEU A 185 14.01 52.50 65.29
N GLU A 186 13.53 51.42 65.92
CA GLU A 186 14.12 50.88 67.15
C GLU A 186 13.82 49.38 67.32
N ALA A 187 14.73 48.66 67.96
CA ALA A 187 14.62 47.21 68.22
C ALA A 187 15.36 46.83 69.51
N ALA A 188 14.70 46.07 70.40
CA ALA A 188 15.36 45.34 71.49
C ALA A 188 14.46 44.20 72.02
N ALA A 189 15.10 43.09 72.42
CA ALA A 189 14.53 41.95 73.15
C ALA A 189 15.18 41.90 74.56
N PRO A 190 15.19 40.79 75.33
CA PRO A 190 14.28 39.64 75.44
C PRO A 190 13.81 39.43 76.91
N THR A 191 13.03 38.37 77.23
CA THR A 191 12.93 37.86 78.61
C THR A 191 12.72 36.34 78.65
N VAL A 192 13.23 35.68 79.70
CA VAL A 192 13.37 34.22 79.80
C VAL A 192 12.65 33.67 81.05
N ARG A 193 11.84 32.61 80.89
CA ARG A 193 11.72 31.40 81.75
C ARG A 193 10.35 30.72 81.59
N GLY A 194 10.32 29.39 81.68
CA GLY A 194 9.08 28.62 81.86
C GLY A 194 9.05 27.31 81.08
N ALA A 195 9.58 26.24 81.65
CA ALA A 195 9.42 24.89 81.10
C ALA A 195 8.25 24.18 81.79
N GLN A 196 7.22 23.81 81.05
CA GLN A 196 6.27 22.76 81.41
C GLN A 196 5.87 21.97 80.15
N SER A 197 5.67 20.66 80.28
CA SER A 197 5.26 19.81 79.16
C SER A 197 3.76 19.71 79.07
N GLU A 198 3.21 19.89 77.88
CA GLU A 198 1.86 19.42 77.54
C GLU A 198 1.80 18.99 76.07
N ALA A 199 0.92 18.03 75.78
CA ALA A 199 0.87 17.36 74.49
C ALA A 199 0.26 18.25 73.40
N GLY A 200 1.09 18.70 72.45
CA GLY A 200 0.65 19.50 71.31
C GLY A 200 -0.16 18.68 70.30
N VAL A 201 -1.49 18.80 70.37
CA VAL A 201 -2.43 18.27 69.37
C VAL A 201 -2.09 18.86 68.00
N VAL A 202 -1.76 17.99 67.03
CA VAL A 202 -1.67 18.37 65.62
C VAL A 202 -3.09 18.74 65.14
N PRO A 203 -3.31 19.93 64.55
CA PRO A 203 -4.64 20.29 64.06
C PRO A 203 -5.06 19.29 62.97
N PRO A 204 -6.29 18.75 63.02
CA PRO A 204 -6.72 17.78 62.02
C PRO A 204 -6.68 18.43 60.64
N ALA A 205 -5.93 17.83 59.73
CA ALA A 205 -5.94 18.23 58.32
C ALA A 205 -7.40 18.20 57.84
N GLY A 206 -7.89 19.36 57.39
CA GLY A 206 -9.29 19.53 57.00
C GLY A 206 -9.68 18.47 55.99
N HIS A 207 -10.55 17.55 56.40
CA HIS A 207 -11.01 16.46 55.55
C HIS A 207 -11.78 17.07 54.39
N ALA A 208 -11.20 17.01 53.19
CA ALA A 208 -11.90 17.39 51.97
C ALA A 208 -13.08 16.42 51.81
N ALA A 209 -14.30 16.91 52.04
CA ALA A 209 -15.50 16.09 52.05
C ALA A 209 -15.64 15.30 50.72
N PRO A 210 -15.95 13.98 50.78
CA PRO A 210 -16.11 13.16 49.59
C PRO A 210 -17.42 13.51 48.86
N GLY A 211 -17.40 14.58 48.05
CA GLY A 211 -18.65 15.19 47.55
C GLY A 211 -18.56 16.11 46.34
N GLU A 212 -17.53 16.02 45.46
CA GLU A 212 -17.53 16.75 44.17
C GLU A 212 -17.67 15.82 42.95
N SER A 213 -18.84 15.21 42.84
CA SER A 213 -19.30 14.47 41.66
C SER A 213 -19.68 15.39 40.49
N GLY A 214 -18.77 16.24 39.96
CA GLY A 214 -19.13 16.98 38.75
C GLY A 214 -18.36 18.19 38.26
N ARG A 215 -17.16 18.53 38.77
CA ARG A 215 -16.36 19.64 38.17
C ARG A 215 -16.16 19.43 36.66
N ARG A 216 -16.87 20.22 35.84
CA ARG A 216 -16.77 20.22 34.37
C ARG A 216 -15.36 20.70 33.98
N GLU A 217 -14.69 19.98 33.08
CA GLU A 217 -13.36 20.40 32.57
C GLU A 217 -13.50 21.79 31.90
N PRO A 218 -12.60 22.75 32.15
CA PRO A 218 -12.75 24.11 31.62
C PRO A 218 -12.86 24.09 30.09
N ARG A 219 -13.80 24.88 29.53
CA ARG A 219 -14.07 24.92 28.07
C ARG A 219 -12.79 25.12 27.24
N LYS A 220 -11.85 25.95 27.72
CA LYS A 220 -10.54 26.19 27.07
C LYS A 220 -9.68 24.93 26.96
N VAL A 221 -9.68 24.05 27.98
CA VAL A 221 -8.92 22.80 27.96
C VAL A 221 -9.56 21.78 27.01
N LEU A 222 -10.90 21.69 27.01
CA LEU A 222 -11.60 20.84 26.05
C LEU A 222 -11.35 21.30 24.60
N ALA A 223 -11.43 22.60 24.34
CA ALA A 223 -11.12 23.17 23.02
C ALA A 223 -9.68 22.85 22.58
N ALA A 224 -8.69 23.02 23.47
CA ALA A 224 -7.30 22.67 23.18
C ALA A 224 -7.12 21.17 22.86
N ARG A 225 -7.83 20.27 23.56
CA ARG A 225 -7.84 18.83 23.23
C ARG A 225 -8.45 18.55 21.86
N VAL A 226 -9.56 19.21 21.52
CA VAL A 226 -10.21 19.07 20.21
C VAL A 226 -9.28 19.53 19.09
N VAL A 227 -8.66 20.70 19.23
CA VAL A 227 -7.67 21.22 18.28
C VAL A 227 -6.49 20.24 18.16
N ALA A 228 -5.95 19.72 19.26
CA ALA A 228 -4.85 18.74 19.22
C ALA A 228 -5.25 17.42 18.54
N ALA A 229 -6.50 16.95 18.70
CA ALA A 229 -6.99 15.75 18.02
C ALA A 229 -7.16 15.99 16.51
N VAL A 230 -7.76 17.12 16.11
CA VAL A 230 -7.97 17.48 14.70
C VAL A 230 -6.63 17.72 13.99
N VAL A 231 -5.76 18.58 14.54
CA VAL A 231 -4.44 18.85 13.97
C VAL A 231 -3.57 17.58 13.98
N GLY A 232 -3.67 16.76 15.03
CA GLY A 232 -2.99 15.46 15.07
C GLY A 232 -3.43 14.50 13.96
N GLY A 233 -4.72 14.47 13.63
CA GLY A 233 -5.26 13.70 12.50
C GLY A 233 -4.79 14.22 11.13
N ILE A 234 -4.80 15.55 10.92
CA ILE A 234 -4.31 16.18 9.67
C ILE A 234 -2.82 15.91 9.48
N VAL A 235 -2.03 16.08 10.54
CA VAL A 235 -0.58 15.84 10.51
C VAL A 235 -0.30 14.35 10.31
N LEU A 236 -1.06 13.43 10.91
CA LEU A 236 -0.93 12.00 10.63
C LEU A 236 -1.26 11.65 9.17
N PHE A 237 -2.29 12.27 8.57
CA PHE A 237 -2.60 12.10 7.14
C PHE A 237 -1.44 12.54 6.24
N ALA A 238 -0.79 13.67 6.55
CA ALA A 238 0.34 14.19 5.76
C ALA A 238 1.54 13.23 5.67
N ALA A 239 1.64 12.25 6.58
CA ALA A 239 2.68 11.22 6.50
C ALA A 239 2.41 10.15 5.43
N PHE A 240 1.17 9.97 5.01
CA PHE A 240 0.81 8.96 4.01
C PHE A 240 0.97 9.50 2.58
N PRO A 241 1.27 8.63 1.60
CA PRO A 241 1.22 9.01 0.20
C PRO A 241 -0.19 9.52 -0.18
N PRO A 242 -0.30 10.50 -1.10
CA PRO A 242 0.78 11.06 -1.93
C PRO A 242 1.71 12.09 -1.26
N LEU A 243 1.40 12.57 -0.04
CA LEU A 243 2.24 13.57 0.64
C LEU A 243 3.54 12.98 1.18
N GLY A 244 3.47 11.81 1.82
CA GLY A 244 4.63 10.99 2.19
C GLY A 244 5.59 11.62 3.22
N TRP A 245 5.17 12.65 3.96
CA TRP A 245 6.01 13.34 4.93
C TRP A 245 6.14 12.50 6.22
N TRP A 246 6.94 11.43 6.17
CA TRP A 246 7.02 10.39 7.21
C TRP A 246 7.25 10.91 8.65
N LEU A 247 7.92 12.05 8.81
CA LEU A 247 8.11 12.76 10.10
C LEU A 247 6.80 13.26 10.73
N CYS A 248 5.77 13.47 9.94
CA CYS A 248 4.46 13.87 10.42
C CYS A 248 3.74 12.73 11.16
N ALA A 249 4.07 11.46 10.93
CA ALA A 249 3.44 10.35 11.65
C ALA A 249 3.71 10.39 13.18
N PRO A 250 4.96 10.45 13.68
CA PRO A 250 5.21 10.57 15.11
C PRO A 250 4.71 11.90 15.69
N LEU A 251 4.74 13.00 14.92
CA LEU A 251 4.23 14.31 15.37
C LEU A 251 2.70 14.31 15.53
N GLY A 252 1.97 13.78 14.55
CA GLY A 252 0.51 13.65 14.57
C GLY A 252 0.05 12.73 15.70
N ILE A 253 0.72 11.58 15.90
CA ILE A 253 0.49 10.69 17.04
C ILE A 253 0.78 11.41 18.36
N GLY A 254 1.85 12.21 18.46
CA GLY A 254 2.16 13.00 19.66
C GLY A 254 1.06 14.01 20.02
N LEU A 255 0.48 14.68 19.02
CA LEU A 255 -0.66 15.58 19.20
C LEU A 255 -1.94 14.84 19.62
N ILE A 256 -2.22 13.68 19.00
CA ILE A 256 -3.32 12.80 19.43
C ILE A 256 -3.12 12.38 20.89
N VAL A 257 -1.95 11.89 21.27
CA VAL A 257 -1.61 11.54 22.67
C VAL A 257 -1.81 12.73 23.61
N GLY A 258 -1.39 13.94 23.21
CA GLY A 258 -1.66 15.18 23.94
C GLY A 258 -3.15 15.46 24.16
N SER A 259 -3.99 15.22 23.15
CA SER A 259 -5.46 15.34 23.28
C SER A 259 -6.05 14.35 24.29
N LEU A 260 -5.50 13.12 24.35
CA LEU A 260 -6.00 12.03 25.18
C LEU A 260 -5.47 12.09 26.63
N TYR A 261 -4.30 12.69 26.87
CA TYR A 261 -3.60 12.57 28.14
C TYR A 261 -4.38 13.19 29.32
N GLY A 262 -4.63 12.37 30.35
CA GLY A 262 -5.42 12.77 31.53
C GLY A 262 -6.93 12.89 31.29
N ALA A 263 -7.45 12.61 30.09
CA ALA A 263 -8.89 12.56 29.85
C ALA A 263 -9.56 11.37 30.56
N ARG A 264 -10.89 11.45 30.76
CA ARG A 264 -11.69 10.28 31.18
C ARG A 264 -11.89 9.34 29.99
N PRO A 265 -11.97 8.00 30.16
CA PRO A 265 -12.06 7.04 29.05
C PRO A 265 -13.13 7.38 27.99
N ARG A 266 -14.35 7.77 28.40
CA ARG A 266 -15.42 8.20 27.46
C ARG A 266 -15.04 9.43 26.61
N ARG A 267 -14.29 10.38 27.17
CA ARG A 267 -13.82 11.58 26.44
C ARG A 267 -12.63 11.24 25.54
N ALA A 268 -11.72 10.39 26.02
CA ALA A 268 -10.63 9.89 25.23
C ALA A 268 -11.13 9.10 24.00
N ALA A 269 -12.16 8.26 24.18
CA ALA A 269 -12.81 7.56 23.07
C ALA A 269 -13.31 8.52 21.98
N TRP A 270 -14.04 9.57 22.36
CA TRP A 270 -14.54 10.57 21.42
C TRP A 270 -13.43 11.39 20.75
N LEU A 271 -12.37 11.77 21.47
CA LEU A 271 -11.22 12.47 20.90
C LEU A 271 -10.40 11.56 19.95
N GLY A 272 -10.25 10.28 20.29
CA GLY A 272 -9.63 9.27 19.45
C GLY A 272 -10.41 9.02 18.16
N TYR A 273 -11.74 8.89 18.27
CA TYR A 273 -12.64 8.84 17.12
C TYR A 273 -12.48 10.07 16.23
N LEU A 274 -12.49 11.28 16.80
CA LEU A 274 -12.38 12.53 16.04
C LEU A 274 -11.03 12.63 15.32
N GLY A 275 -9.91 12.38 16.00
CA GLY A 275 -8.58 12.41 15.38
C GLY A 275 -8.42 11.35 14.28
N ALA A 276 -8.98 10.15 14.50
CA ALA A 276 -8.99 9.09 13.51
C ALA A 276 -9.88 9.42 12.30
N ALA A 277 -11.08 9.96 12.51
CA ALA A 277 -11.97 10.36 11.42
C ALA A 277 -11.33 11.44 10.55
N VAL A 278 -10.68 12.45 11.16
CA VAL A 278 -9.96 13.51 10.44
C VAL A 278 -8.75 12.96 9.64
N PHE A 279 -8.08 11.92 10.15
CA PHE A 279 -7.01 11.22 9.44
C PHE A 279 -7.54 10.34 8.29
N LEU A 280 -8.51 9.48 8.57
CA LEU A 280 -9.00 8.43 7.68
C LEU A 280 -9.88 8.98 6.55
N PHE A 281 -10.60 10.07 6.78
CA PHE A 281 -11.45 10.70 5.78
C PHE A 281 -10.69 11.02 4.47
N PRO A 282 -9.61 11.83 4.47
CA PRO A 282 -8.80 12.03 3.27
C PRO A 282 -7.96 10.79 2.90
N ALA A 283 -7.46 10.01 3.86
CA ALA A 283 -6.63 8.83 3.56
C ALA A 283 -7.37 7.78 2.71
N LEU A 284 -8.67 7.60 2.97
CA LEU A 284 -9.54 6.61 2.32
C LEU A 284 -10.47 7.22 1.25
N ALA A 285 -10.26 8.48 0.85
CA ALA A 285 -11.11 9.18 -0.11
C ALA A 285 -11.17 8.52 -1.51
N TRP A 286 -10.26 7.58 -1.81
CA TRP A 286 -10.32 6.74 -3.01
C TRP A 286 -11.49 5.75 -3.02
N VAL A 287 -12.07 5.41 -1.85
CA VAL A 287 -13.25 4.53 -1.74
C VAL A 287 -14.51 5.20 -2.33
N ARG A 288 -14.50 6.52 -2.51
CA ARG A 288 -15.62 7.29 -3.11
C ARG A 288 -16.01 6.83 -4.51
N THR A 289 -15.10 6.18 -5.27
CA THR A 289 -15.46 5.56 -6.56
C THR A 289 -16.56 4.49 -6.39
N ILE A 290 -16.59 3.77 -5.26
CA ILE A 290 -17.62 2.77 -4.92
C ILE A 290 -18.89 3.45 -4.37
N GLY A 291 -18.70 4.52 -3.59
CA GLY A 291 -19.76 5.40 -3.12
C GLY A 291 -19.37 6.21 -1.89
N ASP A 292 -19.90 7.42 -1.79
CA ASP A 292 -19.67 8.31 -0.64
C ASP A 292 -20.21 7.72 0.67
N ASP A 293 -21.31 6.99 0.63
CA ASP A 293 -21.89 6.27 1.77
C ASP A 293 -20.99 5.12 2.25
N VAL A 294 -20.42 4.34 1.32
CA VAL A 294 -19.47 3.25 1.65
C VAL A 294 -18.20 3.82 2.27
N TRP A 295 -17.67 4.92 1.70
CA TRP A 295 -16.51 5.63 2.24
C TRP A 295 -16.77 6.18 3.64
N LEU A 296 -17.88 6.89 3.86
CA LEU A 296 -18.24 7.44 5.18
C LEU A 296 -18.49 6.35 6.21
N MET A 297 -19.15 5.24 5.83
CA MET A 297 -19.37 4.08 6.69
C MET A 297 -18.04 3.42 7.09
N LEU A 298 -17.11 3.26 6.13
CA LEU A 298 -15.79 2.71 6.40
C LEU A 298 -15.00 3.63 7.34
N VAL A 299 -14.88 4.92 7.03
CA VAL A 299 -14.20 5.91 7.89
C VAL A 299 -14.79 5.92 9.30
N GLY A 300 -16.12 5.88 9.44
CA GLY A 300 -16.79 5.81 10.73
C GLY A 300 -16.48 4.51 11.49
N THR A 301 -16.56 3.36 10.82
CA THR A 301 -16.29 2.04 11.42
C THR A 301 -14.84 1.91 11.86
N GLU A 302 -13.89 2.26 10.99
CA GLU A 302 -12.46 2.25 11.27
C GLU A 302 -12.12 3.17 12.46
N SER A 303 -12.76 4.33 12.56
CA SER A 303 -12.59 5.27 13.68
C SER A 303 -13.08 4.72 15.03
N LEU A 304 -13.95 3.70 15.06
CA LEU A 304 -14.37 3.04 16.31
C LEU A 304 -13.22 2.24 16.94
N PHE A 305 -12.32 1.65 16.15
CA PHE A 305 -11.14 0.96 16.66
C PHE A 305 -10.20 1.93 17.38
N TYR A 306 -9.98 3.12 16.80
CA TYR A 306 -9.24 4.21 17.45
C TYR A 306 -9.95 4.74 18.69
N ALA A 307 -11.29 4.80 18.70
CA ALA A 307 -12.08 5.19 19.87
C ALA A 307 -11.89 4.19 21.04
N ALA A 308 -11.95 2.89 20.75
CA ALA A 308 -11.71 1.83 21.73
C ALA A 308 -10.28 1.88 22.26
N MET A 309 -9.28 2.01 21.37
CA MET A 309 -7.87 2.18 21.74
C MET A 309 -7.68 3.42 22.64
N ALA A 310 -8.28 4.55 22.30
CA ALA A 310 -8.14 5.79 23.06
C ALA A 310 -8.79 5.71 24.44
N ALA A 311 -9.92 5.00 24.58
CA ALA A 311 -10.55 4.72 25.87
C ALA A 311 -9.62 3.92 26.80
N LEU A 312 -8.92 2.92 26.26
CA LEU A 312 -7.94 2.09 26.97
C LEU A 312 -6.64 2.86 27.24
N ALA A 313 -6.17 3.70 26.31
CA ALA A 313 -5.00 4.55 26.47
C ALA A 313 -5.15 5.49 27.67
N ALA A 314 -6.35 6.06 27.87
CA ALA A 314 -6.67 6.88 29.04
C ALA A 314 -6.57 6.12 30.39
N LEU A 315 -6.54 4.78 30.39
CA LEU A 315 -6.19 3.95 31.55
C LEU A 315 -4.67 3.74 31.63
N VAL A 316 -4.07 3.31 30.51
CA VAL A 316 -2.63 2.97 30.37
C VAL A 316 -1.72 4.15 30.72
N PHE A 317 -2.10 5.39 30.42
CA PHE A 317 -1.34 6.60 30.78
C PHE A 317 -1.11 6.80 32.29
N ARG A 318 -1.79 6.03 33.17
CA ARG A 318 -1.54 6.01 34.62
C ARG A 318 -0.41 5.08 35.05
N LEU A 319 0.15 4.27 34.14
CA LEU A 319 1.24 3.34 34.44
C LEU A 319 2.62 4.01 34.23
N PRO A 320 3.65 3.60 34.99
CA PRO A 320 5.04 3.94 34.65
C PRO A 320 5.38 3.31 33.29
N GLY A 321 6.18 4.02 32.48
CA GLY A 321 6.55 3.55 31.14
C GLY A 321 5.42 3.59 30.10
N TRP A 322 4.35 4.36 30.31
CA TRP A 322 3.18 4.39 29.42
C TRP A 322 3.44 4.57 27.91
N PRO A 323 4.49 5.25 27.41
CA PRO A 323 4.74 5.33 25.97
C PRO A 323 4.92 3.96 25.30
N VAL A 324 5.55 3.01 26.00
CA VAL A 324 5.77 1.62 25.52
C VAL A 324 4.44 0.87 25.48
N TRP A 325 3.66 0.93 26.57
CA TRP A 325 2.36 0.29 26.66
C TRP A 325 1.35 0.85 25.63
N PHE A 326 1.42 2.16 25.36
CA PHE A 326 0.61 2.83 24.34
C PHE A 326 0.98 2.36 22.92
N GLY A 327 2.28 2.22 22.62
CA GLY A 327 2.73 1.63 21.34
C GLY A 327 2.18 0.22 21.13
N GLY A 328 2.22 -0.64 22.16
CA GLY A 328 1.65 -1.99 22.08
C GLY A 328 0.12 -1.99 21.90
N LEU A 329 -0.57 -1.04 22.54
CA LEU A 329 -2.02 -0.86 22.39
C LEU A 329 -2.42 -0.33 20.99
N TRP A 330 -1.56 0.46 20.35
CA TRP A 330 -1.74 0.88 18.95
C TRP A 330 -1.60 -0.31 17.99
N VAL A 331 -0.58 -1.15 18.19
CA VAL A 331 -0.43 -2.41 17.41
C VAL A 331 -1.63 -3.34 17.62
N ALA A 332 -2.13 -3.47 18.85
CA ALA A 332 -3.36 -4.23 19.13
C ALA A 332 -4.58 -3.71 18.36
N MET A 333 -4.69 -2.38 18.21
CA MET A 333 -5.74 -1.72 17.44
C MET A 333 -5.59 -1.98 15.93
N GLU A 334 -4.38 -1.82 15.37
CA GLU A 334 -4.12 -2.12 13.96
C GLU A 334 -4.35 -3.60 13.62
N TRP A 335 -3.95 -4.52 14.51
CA TRP A 335 -4.21 -5.96 14.36
C TRP A 335 -5.71 -6.27 14.35
N ALA A 336 -6.49 -5.72 15.29
CA ALA A 336 -7.92 -5.96 15.37
C ALA A 336 -8.65 -5.46 14.11
N ARG A 337 -8.28 -4.25 13.67
CA ARG A 337 -8.79 -3.60 12.44
C ARG A 337 -8.39 -4.36 11.17
N GLY A 338 -7.19 -4.94 11.15
CA GLY A 338 -6.71 -5.82 10.08
C GLY A 338 -7.31 -7.24 10.07
N LEU A 339 -8.15 -7.60 11.05
CA LEU A 339 -8.76 -8.94 11.18
C LEU A 339 -10.29 -8.94 11.11
N VAL A 340 -10.95 -7.94 11.71
CA VAL A 340 -12.41 -7.85 11.79
C VAL A 340 -12.92 -6.45 11.42
N PRO A 341 -14.14 -6.34 10.86
CA PRO A 341 -15.02 -7.42 10.41
C PRO A 341 -14.63 -7.93 9.00
N ILE A 342 -15.18 -9.07 8.58
CA ILE A 342 -15.11 -9.57 7.18
C ILE A 342 -13.66 -9.68 6.63
N GLY A 343 -12.74 -10.25 7.41
CA GLY A 343 -11.33 -10.37 7.02
C GLY A 343 -10.49 -9.10 7.20
N GLY A 344 -11.09 -8.03 7.71
CA GLY A 344 -10.42 -6.81 8.15
C GLY A 344 -9.94 -5.89 7.03
N PHE A 345 -9.51 -4.69 7.42
CA PHE A 345 -9.04 -3.63 6.54
C PHE A 345 -7.68 -3.11 7.01
N PRO A 346 -6.56 -3.80 6.70
CA PRO A 346 -5.22 -3.43 7.14
C PRO A 346 -4.66 -2.17 6.46
N TRP A 347 -5.45 -1.43 5.68
CA TRP A 347 -5.04 -0.18 5.04
C TRP A 347 -4.68 0.90 6.09
N ALA A 348 -3.95 1.94 5.69
CA ALA A 348 -3.65 3.10 6.55
C ALA A 348 -3.00 2.77 7.93
N ARG A 349 -2.32 1.62 8.06
CA ARG A 349 -1.42 1.34 9.20
C ARG A 349 -0.27 2.33 9.21
N VAL A 350 0.19 2.76 10.39
CA VAL A 350 1.28 3.74 10.54
C VAL A 350 2.55 3.29 9.82
N ALA A 351 2.85 1.99 9.80
CA ALA A 351 3.96 1.42 9.04
C ALA A 351 3.97 1.77 7.53
N PHE A 352 2.81 1.90 6.88
CA PHE A 352 2.71 2.24 5.46
C PHE A 352 2.91 3.73 5.15
N SER A 353 3.06 4.58 6.18
CA SER A 353 3.57 5.95 6.03
C SER A 353 5.10 6.04 5.97
N GLN A 354 5.80 4.90 6.10
CA GLN A 354 7.24 4.81 6.31
C GLN A 354 7.95 4.08 5.15
N GLY A 355 7.61 4.42 3.90
CA GLY A 355 8.17 3.80 2.69
C GLY A 355 9.69 3.94 2.60
N GLU A 356 10.21 5.17 2.53
CA GLU A 356 11.65 5.49 2.60
C GLU A 356 11.93 6.38 3.81
N SER A 357 12.02 5.79 5.00
CA SER A 357 12.25 6.52 6.25
C SER A 357 13.31 5.87 7.13
N LEU A 358 13.72 6.61 8.17
CA LEU A 358 14.60 6.06 9.20
C LEU A 358 13.95 4.91 9.99
N PHE A 359 12.63 4.73 9.93
CA PHE A 359 11.92 3.63 10.61
C PHE A 359 11.76 2.37 9.74
N THR A 360 11.84 2.48 8.40
CA THR A 360 11.63 1.35 7.47
C THR A 360 12.47 0.10 7.81
N PRO A 361 13.76 0.19 8.21
CA PRO A 361 14.56 -1.01 8.51
C PRO A 361 14.03 -1.86 9.68
N TYR A 362 13.16 -1.33 10.55
CA TYR A 362 12.47 -2.15 11.57
C TYR A 362 11.58 -3.24 10.95
N ALA A 363 11.13 -3.08 9.69
CA ALA A 363 10.38 -4.09 8.98
C ALA A 363 11.15 -5.41 8.85
N ALA A 364 12.47 -5.39 8.71
CA ALA A 364 13.30 -6.59 8.66
C ALA A 364 13.40 -7.33 10.03
N LEU A 365 13.09 -6.66 11.14
CA LEU A 365 13.12 -7.25 12.48
C LEU A 365 11.76 -7.79 12.92
N GLY A 366 10.67 -7.06 12.65
CA GLY A 366 9.33 -7.44 13.10
C GLY A 366 8.17 -6.94 12.23
N GLY A 367 8.42 -6.76 10.93
CA GLY A 367 7.42 -6.39 9.92
C GLY A 367 6.77 -5.03 10.15
N ALA A 368 5.65 -4.81 9.46
CA ALA A 368 4.77 -3.67 9.70
C ALA A 368 4.44 -3.43 11.21
N PRO A 369 4.13 -4.46 12.04
CA PRO A 369 3.83 -4.26 13.46
C PRO A 369 4.92 -3.51 14.23
N LEU A 370 6.20 -3.85 14.02
CA LEU A 370 7.31 -3.22 14.72
C LEU A 370 7.57 -1.79 14.23
N VAL A 371 7.34 -1.51 12.95
CA VAL A 371 7.45 -0.15 12.39
C VAL A 371 6.34 0.75 12.97
N SER A 372 5.09 0.30 12.96
CA SER A 372 3.97 1.00 13.61
C SER A 372 4.26 1.25 15.10
N PHE A 373 4.80 0.27 15.81
CA PHE A 373 5.21 0.41 17.20
C PHE A 373 6.31 1.48 17.39
N ALA A 374 7.39 1.44 16.60
CA ALA A 374 8.52 2.35 16.74
C ALA A 374 8.12 3.81 16.48
N VAL A 375 7.32 4.06 15.44
CA VAL A 375 6.79 5.38 15.13
C VAL A 375 5.85 5.88 16.24
N THR A 376 4.93 5.02 16.70
CA THR A 376 3.99 5.36 17.78
C THR A 376 4.71 5.64 19.09
N LEU A 377 5.73 4.85 19.42
CA LEU A 377 6.59 5.04 20.59
C LEU A 377 7.34 6.38 20.51
N CYS A 378 7.89 6.73 19.35
CA CYS A 378 8.55 8.02 19.13
C CYS A 378 7.57 9.18 19.40
N GLY A 379 6.37 9.16 18.79
CA GLY A 379 5.33 10.18 19.03
C GLY A 379 4.88 10.26 20.49
N ALA A 380 4.71 9.11 21.16
CA ALA A 380 4.36 9.02 22.56
C ALA A 380 5.47 9.55 23.49
N LEU A 381 6.75 9.34 23.16
CA LEU A 381 7.90 9.89 23.90
C LEU A 381 8.03 11.41 23.73
N LEU A 382 7.81 11.93 22.52
CA LEU A 382 7.74 13.38 22.26
C LEU A 382 6.61 14.02 23.09
N ALA A 383 5.41 13.44 23.08
CA ALA A 383 4.32 13.90 23.93
C ALA A 383 4.68 13.80 25.43
N HIS A 384 5.33 12.71 25.86
CA HIS A 384 5.78 12.54 27.25
C HIS A 384 6.73 13.67 27.70
N ALA A 385 7.70 14.05 26.86
CA ALA A 385 8.64 15.13 27.16
C ALA A 385 7.93 16.48 27.42
N VAL A 386 6.88 16.79 26.66
CA VAL A 386 6.08 18.01 26.80
C VAL A 386 5.14 17.93 28.02
N LEU A 387 4.48 16.80 28.22
CA LEU A 387 3.44 16.62 29.24
C LEU A 387 4.00 16.51 30.67
N VAL A 388 5.24 16.04 30.85
CA VAL A 388 5.88 15.94 32.16
C VAL A 388 6.25 17.33 32.69
N ARG A 389 5.58 17.75 33.78
CA ARG A 389 5.96 18.91 34.59
C ARG A 389 7.04 18.52 35.61
N SER A 390 8.31 18.58 35.20
CA SER A 390 9.46 18.36 36.09
C SER A 390 10.70 19.12 35.61
N ARG A 391 11.81 19.04 36.37
CA ARG A 391 13.10 19.69 36.03
C ARG A 391 13.59 19.27 34.63
N ALA A 392 14.23 20.19 33.91
CA ALA A 392 14.60 20.03 32.49
C ALA A 392 15.31 18.69 32.16
N TRP A 393 16.24 18.22 33.01
CA TRP A 393 16.94 16.95 32.79
C TRP A 393 16.03 15.72 32.72
N ARG A 394 14.87 15.72 33.40
CA ARG A 394 13.87 14.64 33.32
C ARG A 394 13.04 14.68 32.04
N ARG A 395 13.06 15.81 31.31
CA ARG A 395 12.54 15.91 29.93
C ARG A 395 13.59 15.53 28.88
N ALA A 396 14.88 15.66 29.19
CA ALA A 396 15.95 15.27 28.29
C ALA A 396 15.92 13.76 27.98
N VAL A 397 15.61 12.91 28.96
CA VAL A 397 15.53 11.43 28.77
C VAL A 397 14.50 11.03 27.70
N PRO A 398 13.21 11.39 27.76
CA PRO A 398 12.24 11.02 26.71
C PRO A 398 12.56 11.65 25.35
N VAL A 399 13.17 12.85 25.29
CA VAL A 399 13.65 13.44 24.02
C VAL A 399 14.79 12.62 23.45
N ALA A 400 15.80 12.28 24.24
CA ALA A 400 16.93 11.45 23.82
C ALA A 400 16.45 10.07 23.35
N MET A 401 15.46 9.46 24.02
CA MET A 401 14.84 8.22 23.56
C MET A 401 14.07 8.40 22.24
N ALA A 402 13.29 9.48 22.10
CA ALA A 402 12.54 9.75 20.85
C ALA A 402 13.47 9.96 19.64
N LEU A 403 14.64 10.57 19.85
CA LEU A 403 15.70 10.70 18.85
C LEU A 403 16.47 9.40 18.62
N ALA A 404 16.67 8.59 19.67
CA ALA A 404 17.37 7.31 19.55
C ALA A 404 16.59 6.27 18.74
N VAL A 405 15.26 6.18 18.87
CA VAL A 405 14.45 5.18 18.13
C VAL A 405 14.72 5.20 16.60
N PRO A 406 14.58 6.32 15.86
CA PRO A 406 14.89 6.32 14.43
C PRO A 406 16.39 6.14 14.11
N VAL A 407 17.31 6.44 15.05
CA VAL A 407 18.76 6.28 14.84
C VAL A 407 19.22 4.83 15.06
N LEU A 408 18.55 4.08 15.93
CA LEU A 408 18.86 2.67 16.22
C LEU A 408 18.70 1.75 14.99
N THR A 409 18.00 2.19 13.94
CA THR A 409 17.89 1.43 12.69
C THR A 409 19.20 1.32 11.91
N LEU A 410 20.16 2.21 12.16
CA LEU A 410 21.52 2.12 11.61
C LEU A 410 22.28 0.88 12.11
N ALA A 411 21.86 0.30 13.25
CA ALA A 411 22.42 -0.93 13.79
C ALA A 411 21.69 -2.21 13.33
N ILE A 412 20.65 -2.10 12.50
CA ILE A 412 19.88 -3.26 12.03
C ILE A 412 20.65 -3.94 10.88
N PRO A 413 21.08 -5.20 11.04
CA PRO A 413 21.79 -5.91 9.99
C PRO A 413 20.85 -6.16 8.80
N ARG A 414 21.28 -5.73 7.62
CA ARG A 414 20.60 -6.05 6.35
C ARG A 414 21.25 -7.28 5.74
N PRO A 415 20.49 -8.29 5.27
CA PRO A 415 21.06 -9.37 4.47
C PRO A 415 21.83 -8.81 3.27
N GLY A 416 23.01 -9.37 3.03
CA GLY A 416 23.87 -8.98 1.92
C GLY A 416 23.25 -9.30 0.56
N ASP A 417 23.88 -8.80 -0.51
CA ASP A 417 23.48 -9.22 -1.84
C ASP A 417 24.04 -10.60 -2.19
N GLU A 418 23.21 -11.43 -2.82
CA GLU A 418 23.57 -12.80 -3.20
C GLU A 418 24.14 -12.87 -4.64
N GLY A 419 24.22 -11.73 -5.34
CA GLY A 419 24.77 -11.60 -6.70
C GLY A 419 23.93 -12.21 -7.83
N ARG A 420 22.97 -13.08 -7.52
CA ARG A 420 22.02 -13.63 -8.50
C ARG A 420 20.98 -12.57 -8.89
N THR A 421 20.81 -12.37 -10.20
CA THR A 421 19.80 -11.46 -10.75
C THR A 421 18.99 -12.12 -11.88
N VAL A 422 17.83 -11.55 -12.19
CA VAL A 422 16.98 -11.88 -13.34
C VAL A 422 16.52 -10.58 -14.02
N ASN A 423 16.47 -10.56 -15.35
CA ASN A 423 15.90 -9.44 -16.10
C ASN A 423 14.38 -9.60 -16.19
N VAL A 424 13.62 -8.64 -15.66
CA VAL A 424 12.15 -8.68 -15.65
C VAL A 424 11.61 -7.59 -16.55
N GLY A 425 10.89 -7.99 -17.60
CA GLY A 425 10.07 -7.08 -18.40
C GLY A 425 8.77 -6.74 -17.66
N ILE A 426 8.46 -5.46 -17.54
CA ILE A 426 7.24 -4.94 -16.91
C ILE A 426 6.43 -4.24 -18.01
N VAL A 427 5.15 -4.60 -18.15
CA VAL A 427 4.27 -4.07 -19.20
C VAL A 427 3.05 -3.39 -18.56
N GLN A 428 2.81 -2.13 -18.91
CA GLN A 428 1.64 -1.34 -18.51
C GLN A 428 0.90 -0.89 -19.78
N GLY A 429 -0.24 -1.52 -20.09
CA GLY A 429 -1.00 -1.28 -21.33
C GLY A 429 -1.92 -0.06 -21.31
N ASN A 430 -2.31 0.42 -20.12
CA ASN A 430 -3.35 1.43 -19.91
C ASN A 430 -4.76 0.96 -20.32
N VAL A 431 -5.78 1.77 -19.97
CA VAL A 431 -7.18 1.60 -20.39
C VAL A 431 -7.68 2.92 -21.00
N PRO A 432 -8.76 2.93 -21.81
CA PRO A 432 -9.26 4.17 -22.42
C PRO A 432 -9.96 5.12 -21.44
N GLY A 433 -10.52 4.61 -20.34
CA GLY A 433 -11.32 5.39 -19.38
C GLY A 433 -10.68 5.55 -17.98
N ARG A 434 -11.52 5.87 -16.99
CA ARG A 434 -11.15 5.92 -15.56
C ARG A 434 -12.37 5.66 -14.67
N GLY A 435 -12.15 5.30 -13.41
CA GLY A 435 -13.24 5.05 -12.46
C GLY A 435 -14.05 3.82 -12.87
N MET A 436 -15.37 3.82 -12.61
CA MET A 436 -16.26 2.72 -13.00
C MET A 436 -16.42 2.55 -14.52
N TYR A 437 -15.96 3.51 -15.33
CA TYR A 437 -15.97 3.47 -16.80
C TYR A 437 -14.58 3.21 -17.39
N ALA A 438 -13.67 2.62 -16.60
CA ALA A 438 -12.29 2.34 -16.99
C ALA A 438 -12.15 1.61 -18.34
N LEU A 439 -12.99 0.60 -18.59
CA LEU A 439 -12.89 -0.26 -19.76
C LEU A 439 -13.34 0.43 -21.06
N GLY A 440 -14.13 1.50 -21.00
CA GLY A 440 -14.80 2.07 -22.17
C GLY A 440 -15.77 1.08 -22.84
N ASP A 441 -16.13 1.37 -24.09
CA ASP A 441 -17.12 0.57 -24.86
C ASP A 441 -16.48 -0.40 -25.87
N GLU A 442 -15.14 -0.41 -26.01
CA GLU A 442 -14.44 -1.25 -26.99
C GLU A 442 -14.17 -2.67 -26.46
N PRO A 443 -14.69 -3.74 -27.12
CA PRO A 443 -14.44 -5.11 -26.68
C PRO A 443 -12.96 -5.50 -26.76
N ALA A 444 -12.45 -6.21 -25.75
CA ALA A 444 -11.07 -6.69 -25.65
C ALA A 444 -10.02 -5.56 -25.63
N VAL A 445 -10.37 -4.32 -25.29
CA VAL A 445 -9.45 -3.17 -25.38
C VAL A 445 -8.29 -3.29 -24.38
N VAL A 446 -8.55 -3.78 -23.17
CA VAL A 446 -7.51 -3.97 -22.15
C VAL A 446 -6.54 -5.08 -22.59
N LEU A 447 -7.07 -6.22 -23.04
CA LEU A 447 -6.29 -7.28 -23.64
C LEU A 447 -5.42 -6.79 -24.81
N LYS A 448 -6.01 -6.06 -25.77
CA LYS A 448 -5.30 -5.52 -26.95
C LYS A 448 -4.20 -4.55 -26.52
N ASN A 449 -4.47 -3.67 -25.57
CA ASN A 449 -3.49 -2.71 -25.04
C ASN A 449 -2.27 -3.43 -24.45
N HIS A 450 -2.47 -4.40 -23.55
CA HIS A 450 -1.36 -5.16 -22.96
C HIS A 450 -0.61 -6.01 -23.99
N ALA A 451 -1.31 -6.63 -24.94
CA ALA A 451 -0.68 -7.41 -26.00
C ALA A 451 0.15 -6.53 -26.96
N ASN A 452 -0.35 -5.34 -27.31
CA ASN A 452 0.37 -4.38 -28.15
C ASN A 452 1.60 -3.81 -27.44
N GLU A 453 1.50 -3.48 -26.14
CA GLU A 453 2.66 -3.00 -25.37
C GLU A 453 3.70 -4.11 -25.12
N THR A 454 3.26 -5.37 -24.99
CA THR A 454 4.17 -6.54 -24.97
C THR A 454 4.93 -6.70 -26.30
N LYS A 455 4.28 -6.45 -27.44
CA LYS A 455 4.94 -6.44 -28.76
C LYS A 455 5.92 -5.27 -28.91
N ARG A 456 5.58 -4.07 -28.41
CA ARG A 456 6.51 -2.92 -28.35
C ARG A 456 7.75 -3.21 -27.50
N LEU A 457 7.58 -3.89 -26.36
CA LEU A 457 8.70 -4.38 -25.55
C LEU A 457 9.59 -5.34 -26.37
N ALA A 458 9.01 -6.28 -27.11
CA ALA A 458 9.75 -7.19 -27.98
C ALA A 458 10.50 -6.46 -29.12
N GLU A 459 9.86 -5.46 -29.74
CA GLU A 459 10.49 -4.58 -30.74
C GLU A 459 11.67 -3.78 -30.15
N ALA A 460 11.51 -3.21 -28.96
CA ALA A 460 12.57 -2.47 -28.27
C ALA A 460 13.77 -3.35 -27.92
N VAL A 461 13.53 -4.61 -27.53
CA VAL A 461 14.57 -5.62 -27.30
C VAL A 461 15.26 -6.01 -28.61
N ARG A 462 14.52 -6.28 -29.70
CA ARG A 462 15.08 -6.56 -31.02
C ARG A 462 15.93 -5.40 -31.57
N ALA A 463 15.51 -4.17 -31.30
CA ALA A 463 16.24 -2.95 -31.68
C ALA A 463 17.43 -2.62 -30.75
N GLY A 464 17.72 -3.44 -29.73
CA GLY A 464 18.81 -3.21 -28.78
C GLY A 464 18.60 -2.03 -27.82
N LYS A 465 17.39 -1.46 -27.77
CA LYS A 465 17.04 -0.33 -26.89
C LYS A 465 16.83 -0.75 -25.43
N LEU A 466 16.43 -2.00 -25.22
CA LEU A 466 16.27 -2.62 -23.91
C LEU A 466 17.00 -3.98 -23.87
N PRO A 467 17.54 -4.39 -22.70
CA PRO A 467 18.12 -5.72 -22.55
C PRO A 467 17.04 -6.79 -22.70
N LYS A 468 17.40 -7.98 -23.21
CA LYS A 468 16.46 -9.10 -23.29
C LYS A 468 15.97 -9.49 -21.87
N PRO A 469 14.65 -9.52 -21.61
CA PRO A 469 14.10 -10.04 -20.37
C PRO A 469 14.26 -11.57 -20.31
N ASP A 470 14.39 -12.11 -19.10
CA ASP A 470 14.29 -13.55 -18.84
C ASP A 470 12.84 -13.99 -18.62
N ILE A 471 12.01 -13.07 -18.10
CA ILE A 471 10.57 -13.21 -17.83
C ILE A 471 9.86 -11.88 -18.09
N VAL A 472 8.56 -11.93 -18.40
CA VAL A 472 7.71 -10.73 -18.52
C VAL A 472 6.55 -10.80 -17.53
N VAL A 473 6.10 -9.65 -17.01
CA VAL A 473 4.97 -9.52 -16.09
C VAL A 473 3.98 -8.50 -16.66
N LEU A 474 2.73 -8.93 -16.83
CA LEU A 474 1.58 -8.08 -17.10
C LEU A 474 0.78 -7.83 -15.79
N PRO A 475 -0.09 -6.83 -15.73
CA PRO A 475 -0.85 -6.50 -14.53
C PRO A 475 -2.00 -7.47 -14.20
N GLU A 476 -2.67 -7.25 -13.07
CA GLU A 476 -3.90 -7.95 -12.72
C GLU A 476 -4.99 -7.59 -13.74
N ASN A 477 -5.80 -8.57 -14.16
CA ASN A 477 -6.84 -8.38 -15.18
C ASN A 477 -6.30 -7.68 -16.46
N SER A 478 -5.09 -8.06 -16.89
CA SER A 478 -4.49 -7.67 -18.17
C SER A 478 -5.23 -8.19 -19.40
N THR A 479 -6.18 -9.11 -19.20
CA THR A 479 -7.22 -9.47 -20.16
C THR A 479 -8.59 -9.24 -19.54
N ASP A 480 -9.49 -8.61 -20.29
CA ASP A 480 -10.91 -8.41 -19.99
C ASP A 480 -11.80 -9.59 -20.45
N ILE A 481 -11.21 -10.62 -21.07
CA ILE A 481 -11.87 -11.85 -21.53
C ILE A 481 -11.13 -13.07 -20.95
N ASP A 482 -11.87 -14.11 -20.55
CA ASP A 482 -11.32 -15.37 -20.03
C ASP A 482 -10.60 -16.18 -21.14
N PRO A 483 -9.25 -16.31 -21.09
CA PRO A 483 -8.49 -16.94 -22.16
C PRO A 483 -8.53 -18.48 -22.14
N TYR A 484 -9.21 -19.10 -21.18
CA TYR A 484 -9.52 -20.53 -21.20
C TYR A 484 -10.81 -20.85 -21.98
N GLN A 485 -11.72 -19.87 -22.09
CA GLN A 485 -13.03 -20.03 -22.73
C GLN A 485 -13.11 -19.36 -24.10
N ASP A 486 -12.28 -18.34 -24.35
CA ASP A 486 -12.27 -17.57 -25.59
C ASP A 486 -10.97 -17.76 -26.39
N GLU A 487 -11.09 -18.33 -27.59
CA GLU A 487 -9.97 -18.62 -28.48
C GLU A 487 -9.32 -17.35 -29.06
N PHE A 488 -10.08 -16.27 -29.27
CA PHE A 488 -9.55 -15.00 -29.76
C PHE A 488 -8.66 -14.34 -28.69
N ALA A 489 -9.10 -14.36 -27.43
CA ALA A 489 -8.29 -13.92 -26.30
C ALA A 489 -7.02 -14.78 -26.16
N ARG A 490 -7.16 -16.10 -26.24
CA ARG A 490 -6.04 -17.06 -26.18
C ARG A 490 -5.00 -16.79 -27.28
N GLN A 491 -5.43 -16.53 -28.51
CA GLN A 491 -4.54 -16.23 -29.64
C GLN A 491 -3.79 -14.91 -29.48
N ILE A 492 -4.48 -13.81 -29.09
CA ILE A 492 -3.83 -12.51 -28.88
C ILE A 492 -2.73 -12.60 -27.81
N ILE A 493 -3.01 -13.27 -26.70
CA ILE A 493 -2.01 -13.50 -25.64
C ILE A 493 -0.87 -14.34 -26.20
N GLN A 494 -1.17 -15.50 -26.81
CA GLN A 494 -0.16 -16.42 -27.34
C GLN A 494 0.79 -15.74 -28.35
N ASP A 495 0.28 -14.89 -29.23
CA ASP A 495 1.07 -14.16 -30.23
C ASP A 495 1.98 -13.10 -29.58
N SER A 496 1.48 -12.37 -28.59
CA SER A 496 2.30 -11.40 -27.85
C SER A 496 3.42 -12.06 -27.03
N VAL A 497 3.11 -13.19 -26.37
CA VAL A 497 4.10 -13.99 -25.61
C VAL A 497 5.12 -14.66 -26.54
N ARG A 498 4.70 -15.10 -27.74
CA ARG A 498 5.62 -15.60 -28.78
C ARG A 498 6.55 -14.51 -29.31
N ASP A 499 6.06 -13.28 -29.50
CA ASP A 499 6.86 -12.19 -30.04
C ASP A 499 7.99 -11.76 -29.09
N VAL A 500 7.73 -11.70 -27.78
CA VAL A 500 8.77 -11.46 -26.76
C VAL A 500 9.61 -12.71 -26.46
N GLY A 501 9.07 -13.91 -26.70
CA GLY A 501 9.80 -15.17 -26.74
C GLY A 501 10.29 -15.69 -25.38
N VAL A 502 9.65 -15.27 -24.28
CA VAL A 502 9.97 -15.69 -22.90
C VAL A 502 8.72 -15.93 -22.05
N PRO A 503 8.80 -16.75 -20.98
CA PRO A 503 7.67 -16.99 -20.09
C PRO A 503 7.10 -15.69 -19.51
N THR A 504 5.78 -15.56 -19.56
CA THR A 504 5.06 -14.34 -19.24
C THR A 504 4.01 -14.60 -18.16
N LEU A 505 3.95 -13.76 -17.13
CA LEU A 505 2.88 -13.78 -16.14
C LEU A 505 1.72 -12.90 -16.61
N VAL A 506 0.58 -13.53 -16.93
CA VAL A 506 -0.63 -12.88 -17.41
C VAL A 506 -1.63 -12.80 -16.26
N GLY A 507 -2.16 -11.61 -15.95
CA GLY A 507 -3.27 -11.48 -15.01
C GLY A 507 -4.61 -11.61 -15.74
N ALA A 508 -5.47 -12.51 -15.29
CA ALA A 508 -6.77 -12.77 -15.87
C ALA A 508 -7.86 -12.92 -14.79
N VAL A 509 -9.11 -12.63 -15.14
CA VAL A 509 -10.27 -13.09 -14.37
C VAL A 509 -10.90 -14.25 -15.13
N VAL A 510 -11.00 -15.40 -14.47
CA VAL A 510 -11.42 -16.67 -15.07
C VAL A 510 -12.70 -17.19 -14.45
N ALA A 511 -13.55 -17.84 -15.23
CA ALA A 511 -14.80 -18.44 -14.76
C ALA A 511 -14.54 -19.71 -13.94
N ILE A 512 -15.30 -19.89 -12.86
CA ILE A 512 -15.27 -21.07 -11.99
C ILE A 512 -16.72 -21.59 -11.91
N GLY A 513 -17.09 -22.50 -12.81
CA GLY A 513 -18.51 -22.82 -13.03
C GLY A 513 -19.31 -21.62 -13.55
N GLU A 514 -20.61 -21.60 -13.29
CA GLU A 514 -21.53 -20.61 -13.89
C GLU A 514 -21.55 -19.26 -13.15
N ASP A 515 -21.60 -19.29 -11.81
CA ASP A 515 -21.81 -18.12 -10.94
C ASP A 515 -20.53 -17.52 -10.33
N HIS A 516 -19.41 -18.24 -10.39
CA HIS A 516 -18.19 -17.86 -9.69
C HIS A 516 -17.03 -17.53 -10.64
N ARG A 517 -16.02 -16.86 -10.11
CA ARG A 517 -14.78 -16.51 -10.82
C ARG A 517 -13.56 -16.59 -9.90
N ALA A 518 -12.37 -16.49 -10.47
CA ALA A 518 -11.13 -16.28 -9.73
C ALA A 518 -10.27 -15.19 -10.38
N THR A 519 -9.63 -14.36 -9.56
CA THR A 519 -8.60 -13.40 -10.01
C THR A 519 -7.27 -14.13 -10.01
N ARG A 520 -6.72 -14.40 -11.21
CA ARG A 520 -5.67 -15.37 -11.46
C ARG A 520 -4.40 -14.75 -12.03
N SER A 521 -3.26 -15.13 -11.46
CA SER A 521 -1.92 -14.97 -12.02
C SER A 521 -1.56 -16.22 -12.80
N LEU A 522 -1.48 -16.15 -14.12
CA LEU A 522 -1.30 -17.29 -15.02
C LEU A 522 0.09 -17.26 -15.66
N VAL A 523 0.88 -18.32 -15.46
CA VAL A 523 2.12 -18.54 -16.22
C VAL A 523 1.75 -18.92 -17.64
N TRP A 524 2.25 -18.16 -18.61
CA TRP A 524 2.08 -18.39 -20.04
C TRP A 524 3.42 -18.67 -20.70
N ASP A 525 3.53 -19.82 -21.35
CA ASP A 525 4.72 -20.26 -22.08
C ASP A 525 4.60 -19.89 -23.59
N PRO A 526 5.68 -19.38 -24.23
CA PRO A 526 5.65 -19.01 -25.65
C PRO A 526 5.41 -20.20 -26.59
N VAL A 527 5.69 -21.43 -26.17
CA VAL A 527 5.49 -22.65 -26.97
C VAL A 527 4.19 -23.35 -26.59
N THR A 528 4.01 -23.69 -25.32
CA THR A 528 2.90 -24.54 -24.84
C THR A 528 1.65 -23.79 -24.39
N GLY A 529 1.75 -22.48 -24.14
CA GLY A 529 0.63 -21.63 -23.75
C GLY A 529 0.37 -21.62 -22.23
N PRO A 530 -0.89 -21.52 -21.78
CA PRO A 530 -1.22 -21.33 -20.37
C PRO A 530 -0.89 -22.57 -19.52
N GLY A 531 -0.26 -22.36 -18.37
CA GLY A 531 0.24 -23.42 -17.49
C GLY A 531 -0.13 -23.22 -16.02
N ALA A 532 0.87 -23.24 -15.14
CA ALA A 532 0.69 -23.08 -13.70
C ALA A 532 0.10 -21.71 -13.32
N TYR A 533 -0.63 -21.64 -12.21
CA TYR A 533 -1.33 -20.43 -11.80
C TYR A 533 -1.42 -20.27 -10.29
N TYR A 534 -1.65 -19.03 -9.86
CA TYR A 534 -2.03 -18.63 -8.51
C TYR A 534 -3.38 -17.92 -8.55
N ASP A 535 -4.28 -18.31 -7.65
CA ASP A 535 -5.54 -17.61 -7.43
C ASP A 535 -5.44 -16.74 -6.16
N LYS A 536 -5.89 -15.49 -6.26
CA LYS A 536 -5.89 -14.49 -5.20
C LYS A 536 -6.58 -15.01 -3.93
N GLN A 537 -5.90 -14.95 -2.79
CA GLN A 537 -6.38 -15.35 -1.47
C GLN A 537 -7.20 -14.26 -0.78
N ASN A 538 -6.70 -13.00 -0.72
CA ASN A 538 -7.42 -11.91 -0.07
C ASN A 538 -8.26 -11.13 -1.09
N LEU A 539 -9.54 -11.50 -1.16
CA LEU A 539 -10.52 -10.84 -2.00
C LEU A 539 -10.99 -9.51 -1.41
N VAL A 540 -11.27 -8.54 -2.27
CA VAL A 540 -11.80 -7.22 -1.91
C VAL A 540 -13.31 -7.32 -1.59
N PRO A 541 -13.76 -7.05 -0.35
CA PRO A 541 -15.18 -7.01 -0.02
C PRO A 541 -15.91 -5.93 -0.82
N PHE A 542 -17.10 -6.24 -1.32
CA PHE A 542 -17.93 -5.38 -2.18
C PHE A 542 -17.33 -5.00 -3.54
N GLY A 543 -16.13 -5.49 -3.88
CA GLY A 543 -15.52 -5.36 -5.21
C GLY A 543 -15.44 -6.70 -5.95
N GLU A 544 -14.97 -7.75 -5.28
CA GLU A 544 -14.79 -9.08 -5.86
C GLU A 544 -15.87 -10.08 -5.40
N TYR A 545 -16.42 -9.90 -4.19
CA TYR A 545 -17.53 -10.68 -3.63
C TYR A 545 -18.40 -9.81 -2.72
N THR A 546 -19.63 -10.23 -2.45
CA THR A 546 -20.58 -9.52 -1.58
C THR A 546 -20.74 -10.25 -0.24
N PRO A 547 -20.18 -9.73 0.87
CA PRO A 547 -20.42 -10.28 2.21
C PRO A 547 -21.92 -10.25 2.56
N PHE A 548 -22.42 -11.33 3.17
CA PHE A 548 -23.85 -11.47 3.53
C PHE A 548 -24.80 -11.12 2.36
N LYS A 549 -24.45 -11.62 1.15
CA LYS A 549 -25.01 -11.24 -0.15
C LYS A 549 -26.51 -10.95 -0.15
N ASP A 550 -27.33 -11.86 0.35
CA ASP A 550 -28.80 -11.75 0.28
C ASP A 550 -29.33 -10.56 1.11
N ILE A 551 -28.76 -10.32 2.29
CA ILE A 551 -29.10 -9.18 3.15
C ILE A 551 -28.62 -7.88 2.51
N VAL A 552 -27.40 -7.87 1.95
CA VAL A 552 -26.83 -6.68 1.32
C VAL A 552 -27.59 -6.30 0.04
N LEU A 553 -27.96 -7.27 -0.80
CA LEU A 553 -28.75 -7.01 -2.00
C LEU A 553 -30.18 -6.52 -1.68
N ALA A 554 -30.79 -7.03 -0.61
CA ALA A 554 -32.11 -6.57 -0.14
C ALA A 554 -32.09 -5.12 0.39
N LEU A 555 -30.92 -4.61 0.81
CA LEU A 555 -30.76 -3.25 1.34
C LEU A 555 -30.12 -2.27 0.33
N TRP A 556 -29.28 -2.76 -0.58
CA TRP A 556 -28.50 -1.97 -1.52
C TRP A 556 -28.38 -2.68 -2.87
N GLU A 557 -29.32 -2.39 -3.78
CA GLU A 557 -29.38 -2.96 -5.14
C GLU A 557 -28.06 -2.83 -5.91
N ARG A 558 -27.28 -1.75 -5.69
CA ARG A 558 -25.96 -1.54 -6.33
C ARG A 558 -24.96 -2.67 -6.09
N ALA A 559 -25.11 -3.46 -5.02
CA ALA A 559 -24.21 -4.58 -4.74
C ALA A 559 -24.33 -5.71 -5.80
N SER A 560 -25.35 -5.66 -6.66
CA SER A 560 -25.45 -6.50 -7.87
C SER A 560 -24.31 -6.25 -8.88
N LEU A 561 -23.71 -5.04 -8.89
CA LEU A 561 -22.60 -4.66 -9.78
C LEU A 561 -21.32 -5.50 -9.58
N VAL A 562 -21.19 -6.21 -8.44
CA VAL A 562 -20.10 -7.17 -8.22
C VAL A 562 -20.16 -8.33 -9.23
N GLY A 563 -21.35 -8.71 -9.67
CA GLY A 563 -21.58 -9.81 -10.62
C GLY A 563 -21.22 -11.18 -10.05
N ARG A 564 -20.47 -11.98 -10.83
CA ARG A 564 -19.95 -13.29 -10.41
C ARG A 564 -19.13 -13.16 -9.13
N GLN A 565 -19.32 -14.08 -8.20
CA GLN A 565 -18.65 -14.02 -6.90
C GLN A 565 -17.24 -14.62 -7.03
N SER A 566 -16.21 -13.86 -6.66
CA SER A 566 -14.85 -14.40 -6.65
C SER A 566 -14.67 -15.42 -5.53
N VAL A 567 -13.94 -16.50 -5.81
CA VAL A 567 -13.56 -17.55 -4.84
C VAL A 567 -12.11 -17.35 -4.42
N PRO A 568 -11.77 -17.39 -3.12
CA PRO A 568 -10.40 -17.20 -2.67
C PRO A 568 -9.54 -18.43 -2.98
N GLY A 569 -8.32 -18.20 -3.44
CA GLY A 569 -7.29 -19.23 -3.55
C GLY A 569 -6.83 -19.75 -2.19
N ASN A 570 -6.19 -20.92 -2.18
CA ASN A 570 -5.77 -21.63 -0.97
C ASN A 570 -4.30 -22.11 -0.97
N LYS A 571 -3.51 -21.72 -1.97
CA LYS A 571 -2.07 -22.03 -2.11
C LYS A 571 -1.25 -20.73 -2.07
N PRO A 572 -0.02 -20.72 -1.53
CA PRO A 572 0.87 -19.57 -1.64
C PRO A 572 1.17 -19.20 -3.12
N GLY A 573 1.67 -17.98 -3.33
CA GLY A 573 1.94 -17.43 -4.67
C GLY A 573 3.29 -17.82 -5.28
N ASP A 574 3.91 -18.93 -4.87
CA ASP A 574 5.19 -19.37 -5.43
C ASP A 574 5.02 -19.97 -6.84
N LEU A 575 5.17 -19.13 -7.87
CA LEU A 575 5.03 -19.53 -9.26
C LEU A 575 6.37 -19.69 -9.95
N LYS A 576 6.63 -20.89 -10.48
CA LYS A 576 7.80 -21.15 -11.34
C LYS A 576 7.61 -20.43 -12.68
N LEU A 577 8.41 -19.39 -12.92
CA LEU A 577 8.38 -18.56 -14.12
C LEU A 577 9.80 -18.47 -14.70
N GLY A 578 10.05 -19.21 -15.78
CA GLY A 578 11.38 -19.29 -16.39
C GLY A 578 12.49 -19.68 -15.38
N PRO A 579 13.60 -18.91 -15.28
CA PRO A 579 14.72 -19.26 -14.40
C PRO A 579 14.44 -19.09 -12.90
N VAL A 580 13.36 -18.43 -12.51
CA VAL A 580 13.05 -18.06 -11.10
C VAL A 580 11.71 -18.63 -10.63
N THR A 581 11.49 -18.62 -9.32
CA THR A 581 10.18 -18.86 -8.72
C THR A 581 9.73 -17.53 -8.14
N ILE A 582 8.84 -16.82 -8.84
CA ILE A 582 8.35 -15.53 -8.37
C ILE A 582 7.38 -15.72 -7.19
N GLY A 583 7.21 -14.69 -6.37
CA GLY A 583 6.15 -14.61 -5.40
C GLY A 583 5.01 -13.71 -5.88
N ALA A 584 3.98 -14.29 -6.49
CA ALA A 584 2.79 -13.57 -6.92
C ALA A 584 1.99 -13.03 -5.73
N VAL A 585 1.55 -11.77 -5.84
CA VAL A 585 0.74 -11.05 -4.86
C VAL A 585 -0.22 -10.15 -5.64
N ASN A 586 -1.53 -10.36 -5.52
CA ASN A 586 -2.50 -9.65 -6.35
C ASN A 586 -3.11 -8.46 -5.60
N CYS A 587 -2.71 -7.26 -6.04
CA CYS A 587 -3.36 -6.00 -5.74
C CYS A 587 -3.50 -5.70 -4.24
N TYR A 588 -4.68 -5.96 -3.67
CA TYR A 588 -5.03 -5.72 -2.27
C TYR A 588 -4.20 -6.59 -1.30
N GLU A 589 -3.67 -7.72 -1.76
CA GLU A 589 -2.90 -8.68 -0.94
C GLU A 589 -1.59 -8.13 -0.40
N VAL A 590 -1.00 -7.09 -1.01
CA VAL A 590 0.25 -6.48 -0.51
C VAL A 590 0.07 -5.86 0.90
N ALA A 591 -1.17 -5.54 1.28
CA ALA A 591 -1.53 -5.06 2.61
C ALA A 591 -1.54 -6.17 3.69
N TYR A 592 -1.54 -7.46 3.30
CA TYR A 592 -1.73 -8.60 4.22
C TYR A 592 -0.42 -9.31 4.58
N ASP A 593 0.02 -9.11 5.83
CA ASP A 593 1.27 -9.67 6.38
C ASP A 593 1.36 -11.20 6.28
N GLY A 594 0.22 -11.90 6.36
CA GLY A 594 0.15 -13.36 6.29
C GLY A 594 0.44 -13.90 4.89
N THR A 595 -0.19 -13.31 3.88
CA THR A 595 -0.19 -13.75 2.49
C THR A 595 1.18 -13.56 1.84
N VAL A 596 1.73 -12.34 1.94
CA VAL A 596 3.06 -12.04 1.39
C VAL A 596 4.14 -12.90 2.05
N ARG A 597 4.09 -13.06 3.38
CA ARG A 597 5.02 -13.95 4.11
C ARG A 597 4.87 -15.41 3.72
N GLY A 598 3.65 -15.89 3.51
CA GLY A 598 3.37 -17.26 3.06
C GLY A 598 4.01 -17.52 1.70
N THR A 599 3.80 -16.62 0.75
CA THR A 599 4.41 -16.65 -0.60
C THR A 599 5.94 -16.63 -0.54
N VAL A 600 6.56 -15.79 0.32
CA VAL A 600 8.03 -15.76 0.46
C VAL A 600 8.58 -17.05 1.07
N ARG A 601 7.92 -17.59 2.11
CA ARG A 601 8.34 -18.85 2.77
C ARG A 601 8.17 -20.08 1.87
N ALA A 602 7.25 -20.05 0.92
CA ALA A 602 7.10 -21.08 -0.11
C ALA A 602 8.19 -21.01 -1.19
N GLY A 603 8.98 -19.93 -1.23
CA GLY A 603 10.13 -19.77 -2.13
C GLY A 603 10.02 -18.62 -3.13
N GLY A 604 8.98 -17.76 -3.02
CA GLY A 604 8.78 -16.63 -3.92
C GLY A 604 9.89 -15.58 -3.85
N THR A 605 10.60 -15.38 -4.97
CA THR A 605 11.68 -14.41 -5.14
C THR A 605 11.98 -14.11 -6.63
N PRO A 606 11.87 -12.85 -7.11
CA PRO A 606 11.36 -11.65 -6.42
C PRO A 606 9.85 -11.75 -6.11
N LEU A 607 9.34 -10.80 -5.33
CA LEU A 607 7.91 -10.58 -5.22
C LEU A 607 7.40 -9.85 -6.47
N VAL A 608 6.23 -10.26 -6.97
CA VAL A 608 5.57 -9.71 -8.15
C VAL A 608 4.16 -9.28 -7.77
N VAL A 609 3.93 -7.97 -7.71
CA VAL A 609 2.63 -7.36 -7.40
C VAL A 609 1.90 -7.04 -8.71
N GLN A 610 0.90 -7.85 -9.05
CA GLN A 610 0.00 -7.55 -10.17
C GLN A 610 -1.19 -6.73 -9.64
N THR A 611 -1.54 -5.61 -10.28
CA THR A 611 -2.65 -4.77 -9.79
C THR A 611 -3.43 -4.02 -10.88
N ASN A 612 -4.75 -3.97 -10.74
CA ASN A 612 -5.62 -3.14 -11.54
C ASN A 612 -6.12 -1.94 -10.74
N ASN A 613 -5.50 -0.78 -10.95
CA ASN A 613 -5.89 0.47 -10.30
C ASN A 613 -6.85 1.33 -11.13
N ALA A 614 -7.45 0.83 -12.22
CA ALA A 614 -8.17 1.70 -13.17
C ALA A 614 -9.38 2.44 -12.58
N SER A 615 -10.06 1.83 -11.61
CA SER A 615 -11.14 2.47 -10.84
C SER A 615 -10.63 3.55 -9.86
N TYR A 616 -9.33 3.58 -9.58
CA TYR A 616 -8.70 4.39 -8.52
C TYR A 616 -7.52 5.24 -9.01
N ALA A 617 -7.33 5.36 -10.33
CA ALA A 617 -6.25 6.17 -10.89
C ALA A 617 -6.41 7.65 -10.54
N LEU A 618 -5.29 8.33 -10.31
CA LEU A 618 -5.18 9.71 -9.80
C LEU A 618 -5.85 9.92 -8.42
N SER A 619 -5.93 8.87 -7.61
CA SER A 619 -6.38 8.93 -6.22
C SER A 619 -5.25 8.61 -5.25
N ASN A 620 -5.53 8.58 -3.94
CA ASN A 620 -4.53 8.22 -2.94
C ASN A 620 -4.16 6.72 -2.96
N LEU A 621 -4.92 5.83 -3.63
CA LEU A 621 -4.70 4.38 -3.57
C LEU A 621 -3.38 3.94 -4.23
N PRO A 622 -3.06 4.26 -5.50
CA PRO A 622 -1.84 3.78 -6.15
C PRO A 622 -0.54 4.13 -5.40
N PRO A 623 -0.31 5.39 -4.95
CA PRO A 623 0.90 5.71 -4.20
C PRO A 623 0.90 5.10 -2.78
N GLN A 624 -0.26 4.88 -2.15
CA GLN A 624 -0.35 4.14 -0.88
C GLN A 624 0.03 2.66 -1.05
N GLN A 625 -0.40 2.03 -2.14
CA GLN A 625 -0.07 0.64 -2.46
C GLN A 625 1.42 0.45 -2.80
N LEU A 626 2.04 1.43 -3.48
CA LEU A 626 3.48 1.45 -3.69
C LEU A 626 4.24 1.49 -2.35
N ALA A 627 3.85 2.34 -1.40
CA ALA A 627 4.47 2.40 -0.08
C ALA A 627 4.33 1.09 0.73
N MET A 628 3.27 0.31 0.52
CA MET A 628 3.17 -1.06 1.06
C MET A 628 4.24 -1.96 0.43
N SER A 629 4.42 -1.90 -0.90
CA SER A 629 5.44 -2.66 -1.63
C SER A 629 6.86 -2.34 -1.13
N GLN A 630 7.16 -1.07 -0.86
CA GLN A 630 8.41 -0.64 -0.23
C GLN A 630 8.67 -1.31 1.12
N LEU A 631 7.64 -1.35 1.96
CA LEU A 631 7.73 -2.01 3.27
C LEU A 631 7.93 -3.53 3.13
N ARG A 632 7.21 -4.19 2.21
CA ARG A 632 7.35 -5.64 1.97
C ARG A 632 8.71 -6.03 1.44
N ALA A 633 9.34 -5.17 0.63
CA ALA A 633 10.68 -5.42 0.12
C ALA A 633 11.70 -5.57 1.27
N VAL A 634 11.65 -4.63 2.23
CA VAL A 634 12.50 -4.63 3.44
C VAL A 634 12.10 -5.73 4.41
N GLU A 635 10.80 -5.93 4.63
CA GLU A 635 10.28 -6.96 5.53
C GLU A 635 10.74 -8.36 5.14
N HIS A 636 10.81 -8.65 3.84
CA HIS A 636 11.13 -9.98 3.34
C HIS A 636 12.53 -10.16 2.74
N ASN A 637 13.32 -9.08 2.63
CA ASN A 637 14.58 -9.10 1.87
C ASN A 637 14.35 -9.64 0.45
N ARG A 638 13.36 -9.07 -0.24
CA ARG A 638 13.00 -9.40 -1.62
C ARG A 638 12.87 -8.11 -2.41
N ALA A 639 13.28 -8.10 -3.67
CA ALA A 639 12.82 -7.06 -4.57
C ALA A 639 11.32 -7.22 -4.81
N VAL A 640 10.62 -6.10 -5.05
CA VAL A 640 9.22 -6.10 -5.47
C VAL A 640 9.13 -5.48 -6.86
N VAL A 641 8.51 -6.20 -7.79
CA VAL A 641 8.16 -5.74 -9.14
C VAL A 641 6.66 -5.53 -9.15
N THR A 642 6.21 -4.30 -9.37
CA THR A 642 4.78 -3.97 -9.48
C THR A 642 4.43 -3.74 -10.95
N ALA A 643 3.43 -4.47 -11.46
CA ALA A 643 2.83 -4.26 -12.76
C ALA A 643 1.38 -3.79 -12.57
N ALA A 644 1.11 -2.55 -12.94
CA ALA A 644 -0.19 -1.89 -12.80
C ALA A 644 -0.85 -1.70 -14.17
N THR A 645 -2.17 -1.90 -14.28
CA THR A 645 -2.91 -1.68 -15.54
C THR A 645 -2.81 -0.22 -15.99
N THR A 646 -2.94 0.69 -15.02
CA THR A 646 -3.14 2.15 -15.18
C THR A 646 -2.54 2.96 -14.03
N GLY A 647 -2.20 2.32 -12.91
CA GLY A 647 -1.63 2.96 -11.73
C GLY A 647 -0.12 3.13 -11.89
N ILE A 648 0.61 2.88 -10.80
CA ILE A 648 2.07 2.99 -10.76
C ILE A 648 2.68 1.60 -10.87
N SER A 649 3.19 1.25 -12.06
CA SER A 649 4.13 0.13 -12.19
C SER A 649 5.49 0.57 -11.64
N ALA A 650 6.20 -0.33 -10.96
CA ALA A 650 7.41 0.04 -10.24
C ALA A 650 8.39 -1.13 -10.06
N PHE A 651 9.66 -0.78 -9.81
CA PHE A 651 10.68 -1.69 -9.29
C PHE A 651 11.22 -1.13 -7.98
N VAL A 652 11.03 -1.90 -6.91
CA VAL A 652 11.48 -1.59 -5.55
C VAL A 652 12.60 -2.56 -5.16
N THR A 653 13.73 -2.01 -4.70
CA THR A 653 14.89 -2.80 -4.27
C THR A 653 14.67 -3.42 -2.88
N PRO A 654 15.42 -4.48 -2.49
CA PRO A 654 15.24 -5.16 -1.20
C PRO A 654 15.44 -4.29 0.05
N ASP A 655 15.97 -3.08 -0.10
CA ASP A 655 16.13 -2.07 0.95
C ASP A 655 15.01 -0.99 0.96
N GLY A 656 13.97 -1.16 0.14
CA GLY A 656 12.73 -0.35 0.15
C GLY A 656 12.71 0.82 -0.82
N ARG A 657 13.82 1.11 -1.50
CA ARG A 657 13.93 2.24 -2.42
C ARG A 657 13.21 1.97 -3.75
N VAL A 658 12.47 2.95 -4.25
CA VAL A 658 11.95 2.92 -5.64
C VAL A 658 13.12 3.17 -6.60
N ALA A 659 13.41 2.19 -7.44
CA ALA A 659 14.50 2.25 -8.43
C ALA A 659 14.02 2.59 -9.85
N TRP A 660 12.75 2.32 -10.16
CA TRP A 660 12.06 2.75 -11.36
C TRP A 660 10.54 2.79 -11.08
N GLN A 661 9.82 3.70 -11.72
CA GLN A 661 8.35 3.71 -11.72
C GLN A 661 7.79 4.42 -12.96
N THR A 662 6.56 4.06 -13.35
CA THR A 662 5.78 4.74 -14.39
C THR A 662 5.00 5.93 -13.83
N ARG A 663 4.36 6.69 -14.73
CA ARG A 663 3.24 7.57 -14.35
C ARG A 663 1.93 6.77 -14.35
N GLU A 664 0.91 7.33 -13.71
CA GLU A 664 -0.47 6.84 -13.88
C GLU A 664 -1.06 7.24 -15.24
N LEU A 665 -2.04 6.47 -15.72
CA LEU A 665 -2.80 6.67 -16.96
C LEU A 665 -1.95 6.81 -18.24
N VAL A 666 -0.82 6.11 -18.29
CA VAL A 666 0.01 5.97 -19.51
C VAL A 666 0.18 4.51 -19.89
N ALA A 667 0.40 4.24 -21.18
CA ALA A 667 1.01 2.99 -21.62
C ALA A 667 2.53 3.13 -21.52
N ASP A 668 3.21 2.14 -20.96
CA ASP A 668 4.66 2.19 -20.66
C ASP A 668 5.21 0.76 -20.50
N MET A 669 6.52 0.58 -20.73
CA MET A 669 7.21 -0.70 -20.55
C MET A 669 8.70 -0.50 -20.25
N ASN A 670 9.28 -1.42 -19.50
CA ASN A 670 10.72 -1.41 -19.21
C ASN A 670 11.24 -2.81 -18.88
N VAL A 671 12.56 -3.02 -18.95
CA VAL A 671 13.24 -4.21 -18.44
C VAL A 671 14.18 -3.81 -17.30
N VAL A 672 13.91 -4.33 -16.10
CA VAL A 672 14.70 -4.07 -14.90
C VAL A 672 15.53 -5.29 -14.49
N LYS A 673 16.76 -5.07 -14.00
CA LYS A 673 17.63 -6.12 -13.45
C LYS A 673 17.33 -6.31 -11.96
N VAL A 674 16.67 -7.41 -11.62
CA VAL A 674 16.09 -7.66 -10.29
C VAL A 674 16.93 -8.67 -9.51
N PRO A 675 17.33 -8.39 -8.26
CA PRO A 675 18.06 -9.36 -7.42
C PRO A 675 17.14 -10.49 -6.93
N VAL A 676 17.63 -11.72 -7.06
CA VAL A 676 16.92 -12.96 -6.67
C VAL A 676 17.54 -13.46 -5.36
N ARG A 677 16.97 -13.04 -4.23
CA ARG A 677 17.48 -13.35 -2.89
C ARG A 677 16.77 -14.54 -2.25
N THR A 678 17.51 -15.34 -1.52
CA THR A 678 17.02 -16.49 -0.76
C THR A 678 16.99 -16.21 0.74
N GLN A 679 17.94 -15.43 1.28
CA GLN A 679 18.05 -15.17 2.72
C GLN A 679 16.79 -14.51 3.28
N GLU A 680 16.30 -15.05 4.39
CA GLU A 680 15.17 -14.50 5.14
C GLU A 680 15.61 -13.53 6.24
N THR A 681 14.86 -12.44 6.37
CA THR A 681 14.92 -11.50 7.51
C THR A 681 14.48 -12.16 8.82
N LEU A 682 14.73 -11.49 9.96
CA LEU A 682 14.20 -11.97 11.24
C LEU A 682 12.66 -11.95 11.22
N ALA A 683 12.04 -10.88 10.71
CA ALA A 683 10.59 -10.77 10.56
C ALA A 683 9.96 -11.95 9.79
N THR A 684 10.59 -12.34 8.68
CA THR A 684 10.12 -13.49 7.88
C THR A 684 10.23 -14.80 8.66
N LYS A 685 11.29 -14.99 9.45
CA LYS A 685 11.51 -16.18 10.30
C LYS A 685 10.54 -16.26 11.49
N VAL A 686 10.34 -15.18 12.23
CA VAL A 686 9.46 -15.16 13.42
C VAL A 686 7.97 -14.97 13.07
N GLY A 687 7.67 -14.50 11.86
CA GLY A 687 6.32 -14.28 11.38
C GLY A 687 5.53 -13.32 12.26
N GLY A 688 4.32 -13.68 12.65
CA GLY A 688 3.45 -12.82 13.47
C GLY A 688 3.89 -12.63 14.92
N LEU A 689 4.90 -13.36 15.42
CA LEU A 689 5.28 -13.33 16.85
C LEU A 689 5.51 -11.91 17.43
N PRO A 690 6.16 -10.96 16.71
CA PRO A 690 6.31 -9.58 17.19
C PRO A 690 4.97 -8.85 17.35
N GLU A 691 4.02 -9.08 16.45
CA GLU A 691 2.67 -8.50 16.54
C GLU A 691 1.92 -9.03 17.75
N TRP A 692 1.91 -10.37 17.94
CA TRP A 692 1.31 -11.02 19.11
C TRP A 692 1.93 -10.51 20.41
N ALA A 693 3.27 -10.42 20.49
CA ALA A 693 3.97 -9.93 21.67
C ALA A 693 3.61 -8.47 22.00
N LEU A 694 3.62 -7.57 21.00
CA LEU A 694 3.30 -6.15 21.17
C LEU A 694 1.82 -5.93 21.52
N MET A 695 0.91 -6.70 20.90
CA MET A 695 -0.52 -6.68 21.22
C MET A 695 -0.78 -7.16 22.66
N VAL A 696 -0.26 -8.33 23.04
CA VAL A 696 -0.45 -8.91 24.38
C VAL A 696 0.13 -7.96 25.44
N MET A 697 1.28 -7.34 25.17
CA MET A 697 1.87 -6.30 26.01
C MET A 697 0.93 -5.10 26.22
N GLY A 698 0.34 -4.56 25.14
CA GLY A 698 -0.61 -3.44 25.22
C GLY A 698 -1.91 -3.81 25.96
N ALA A 699 -2.48 -4.97 25.66
CA ALA A 699 -3.70 -5.47 26.27
C ALA A 699 -3.51 -5.79 27.77
N ALA A 700 -2.41 -6.43 28.14
CA ALA A 700 -2.07 -6.71 29.54
C ALA A 700 -1.88 -5.41 30.34
N ALA A 701 -1.20 -4.40 29.78
CA ALA A 701 -1.07 -3.10 30.42
C ALA A 701 -2.44 -2.42 30.64
N ALA A 702 -3.36 -2.49 29.67
CA ALA A 702 -4.72 -1.98 29.82
C ALA A 702 -5.51 -2.73 30.92
N ALA A 703 -5.40 -4.06 30.98
CA ALA A 703 -6.03 -4.88 32.02
C ALA A 703 -5.49 -4.54 33.43
N VAL A 704 -4.16 -4.44 33.59
CA VAL A 704 -3.51 -4.03 34.84
C VAL A 704 -3.95 -2.62 35.26
N ALA A 705 -4.03 -1.68 34.32
CA ALA A 705 -4.50 -0.32 34.60
C ALA A 705 -5.97 -0.29 35.06
N ALA A 706 -6.84 -1.08 34.42
CA ALA A 706 -8.24 -1.21 34.82
C ALA A 706 -8.40 -1.84 36.22
N TRP A 707 -7.65 -2.91 36.51
CA TRP A 707 -7.66 -3.60 37.81
C TRP A 707 -7.16 -2.70 38.95
N ARG A 708 -6.06 -1.96 38.74
CA ARG A 708 -5.57 -0.96 39.72
C ARG A 708 -6.56 0.18 39.92
N GLY A 709 -7.30 0.57 38.87
CA GLY A 709 -8.38 1.55 38.94
C GLY A 709 -9.54 1.09 39.83
N ARG A 710 -10.01 -0.15 39.67
CA ARG A 710 -11.09 -0.74 40.48
C ARG A 710 -10.71 -0.81 41.96
N ARG A 711 -9.54 -1.40 42.29
CA ARG A 711 -9.09 -1.55 43.70
C ARG A 711 -9.00 -0.23 44.46
N ARG A 712 -8.56 0.86 43.81
CA ARG A 712 -8.56 2.19 44.43
C ARG A 712 -9.97 2.75 44.66
N GLY A 713 -10.92 2.44 43.77
CA GLY A 713 -12.32 2.82 43.95
C GLY A 713 -13.01 2.03 45.07
N ASP A 714 -12.66 0.75 45.24
CA ASP A 714 -13.18 -0.07 46.34
C ASP A 714 -12.58 0.33 47.70
N GLN A 715 -11.29 0.71 47.77
CA GLN A 715 -10.69 1.28 48.99
C GLN A 715 -11.38 2.59 49.41
N VAL A 716 -11.53 3.55 48.49
CA VAL A 716 -12.19 4.85 48.73
C VAL A 716 -13.72 4.75 48.97
N ARG A 717 -14.30 3.54 48.90
CA ARG A 717 -15.71 3.28 49.28
C ARG A 717 -15.82 2.51 50.61
N ASN A 718 -14.71 1.94 51.10
CA ASN A 718 -14.64 1.19 52.34
C ASN A 718 -14.00 2.01 53.48
N ASP A 719 -13.17 3.00 53.12
CA ASP A 719 -12.72 4.13 53.96
C ASP A 719 -13.78 5.25 53.97
#